data_AF-A0A383WQF3-F1
#
_entry.id   AF-A0A383WQF3-F1
#
_cell.length_a   1.000
_cell.length_b   1.000
_cell.length_c   1.000
_cell.angle_alpha   90.00
_cell.angle_beta   90.00
_cell.angle_gamma   90.00
#
_symmetry.space_group_name_H-M   'P 1'
#
loop_
_entity.id
_entity.type
_entity.pdbx_description
1 polymer ?
#
loop_
_entity_poly.entity_id
_entity_poly.type
_entity_poly.pdbx_seq_one_letter_code
_entity_poly.pdbx_strand_id
1 'polypeptide(L)'
;MVAAAGRYLLKTNASGAVSFNRAPQLIRYCWGKGGQLCSWTATGADGTEYDSGSPYTIVNDYDVPISPRELANCTCRGIDVCPREAVYPRIITFKPASCSTPPIYVNAAVLNPACVAKYQSTLLLPPMYGADWPHSSKDPNPAADQYNISVREIFQSVLPTVLAADAPAECRDGYDPFRPTRLFAYGTEIHGQSTHNWPAFTIEATRGRKVQVQWRNELFDLNRRYRPHLLANQLDQTIHWANPNELGAMGTDHAPCEGWPDGPMYNATACTTAATTNYTGPVPIVTHVHGMEGVQDNSDGYTEAWYLPNATNLAGYKPYGTWYDKFRTEAQASNSFSPYGPGLATYTYPTSQRPSQLWYHDHVLGATRLNVYTGLAGFFMIRSKFPRNGPELPGLPFPPPGSGPDSAVRELLLAIQDRAFDVNNQLYYPKQDALDPAFALPDGPVPPVWVPEFAASLPDGTDATMMMVNGRVSPRHSVAPEPYRLRVLNGCNAKALILYFSTTQPTAATPVVTTGILPFYAIGNEGGLFPSVVGPITDTGVLMGPAERYDLIIDFSGVPADTSVYMLNKGPGVVYDGANVGDGTTVHIAQVMRFDVGSGTPKPFDLATLNASLVSEWNKAPTTLPTTATVERQFTLLEDMAASGNPIAQFIGTVQPTTTNDVLQGEKRFWMDPIDTITGLNATEEWTIINLTPDAHPIHIHEVMFEIVRYTRLDNVDADTKTFSFTTDIYEETPPPGLLEGEIIRAPCAADPAGCRVRKDTTLMPPGYATTVRMRTANRAGLFVWHCHLLEHEDNEMMRPTTHPLGPMPDPKHPGMQMCAPLGMPMP
;
A
#
# COMPACT_ATOMS: atom_id res chain seq x y z
N MET A 1 -8.94 31.19 21.88
CA MET A 1 -10.00 31.86 21.08
C MET A 1 -10.06 31.16 19.73
N VAL A 2 -11.25 30.65 19.39
CA VAL A 2 -11.51 29.79 18.23
C VAL A 2 -11.33 30.58 16.93
N ALA A 3 -10.41 30.16 16.06
CA ALA A 3 -10.27 30.72 14.71
C ALA A 3 -11.28 30.04 13.78
N ALA A 4 -12.40 30.72 13.53
CA ALA A 4 -13.41 30.31 12.56
C ALA A 4 -12.89 30.48 11.12
N ALA A 5 -13.08 29.46 10.29
CA ALA A 5 -12.83 29.52 8.84
C ALA A 5 -13.63 30.67 8.20
N GLY A 6 -12.93 31.61 7.55
CA GLY A 6 -13.51 32.80 6.94
C GLY A 6 -14.09 32.56 5.55
N ARG A 7 -15.24 33.19 5.26
CA ARG A 7 -15.83 33.35 3.92
C ARG A 7 -15.45 34.73 3.37
N TYR A 8 -15.11 34.85 2.08
CA TYR A 8 -14.71 36.13 1.46
C TYR A 8 -15.71 36.55 0.36
N LEU A 9 -16.00 37.85 0.25
CA LEU A 9 -16.68 38.47 -0.89
C LEU A 9 -15.63 39.09 -1.82
N LEU A 10 -15.69 38.78 -3.12
CA LEU A 10 -14.84 39.38 -4.16
C LEU A 10 -15.60 40.51 -4.88
N LYS A 11 -14.92 41.65 -5.09
CA LYS A 11 -15.41 42.77 -5.92
C LYS A 11 -14.79 42.66 -7.32
N THR A 12 -15.59 42.84 -8.37
CA THR A 12 -15.10 42.98 -9.74
C THR A 12 -15.24 44.43 -10.21
N ASN A 13 -14.17 45.23 -10.11
CA ASN A 13 -13.89 46.32 -11.06
C ASN A 13 -12.50 46.96 -10.89
N ALA A 14 -11.99 47.43 -12.02
CA ALA A 14 -10.64 47.88 -12.28
C ALA A 14 -10.27 49.21 -11.60
N SER A 15 -9.92 49.19 -10.31
CA SER A 15 -8.96 50.10 -9.66
C SER A 15 -8.99 49.95 -8.13
N GLY A 16 -7.94 49.40 -7.53
CA GLY A 16 -7.58 49.60 -6.11
C GLY A 16 -8.33 48.77 -5.06
N ALA A 17 -7.58 47.98 -4.30
CA ALA A 17 -8.06 47.05 -3.27
C ALA A 17 -8.66 47.71 -2.02
N VAL A 18 -9.69 47.06 -1.43
CA VAL A 18 -10.09 47.17 -0.01
C VAL A 18 -10.64 45.80 0.44
N SER A 19 -10.17 45.29 1.59
CA SER A 19 -10.63 44.05 2.24
C SER A 19 -11.54 44.34 3.44
N PHE A 20 -12.50 43.46 3.73
CA PHE A 20 -13.32 43.51 4.95
C PHE A 20 -13.19 42.22 5.76
N ASN A 21 -13.07 42.36 7.08
CA ASN A 21 -12.95 41.30 8.08
C ASN A 21 -14.32 40.98 8.71
N ARG A 22 -14.98 39.88 8.29
CA ARG A 22 -16.06 39.08 8.94
C ARG A 22 -17.36 38.90 8.14
N ALA A 23 -17.95 37.70 8.28
CA ALA A 23 -19.07 37.15 7.52
C ALA A 23 -20.45 37.80 7.81
N PRO A 24 -21.41 37.77 6.86
CA PRO A 24 -22.80 38.22 7.07
C PRO A 24 -23.58 37.28 7.99
N GLN A 25 -24.57 37.82 8.72
CA GLN A 25 -25.33 37.08 9.74
C GLN A 25 -26.45 36.20 9.18
N LEU A 26 -26.95 36.47 7.98
CA LEU A 26 -28.02 35.68 7.33
C LEU A 26 -27.97 35.85 5.81
N ILE A 27 -28.13 34.75 5.05
CA ILE A 27 -28.29 34.77 3.59
C ILE A 27 -29.52 33.94 3.23
N ARG A 28 -30.42 34.49 2.40
CA ARG A 28 -31.59 33.80 1.86
C ARG A 28 -31.47 33.66 0.34
N TYR A 29 -31.78 32.48 -0.18
CA TYR A 29 -31.74 32.17 -1.61
C TYR A 29 -33.13 31.83 -2.14
N CYS A 30 -33.49 32.39 -3.31
CA CYS A 30 -34.70 32.06 -4.04
C CYS A 30 -34.33 31.46 -5.40
N TRP A 31 -34.89 30.29 -5.70
CA TRP A 31 -34.57 29.50 -6.89
C TRP A 31 -35.78 29.40 -7.81
N GLY A 32 -35.57 29.60 -9.11
CA GLY A 32 -36.59 29.46 -10.15
C GLY A 32 -36.74 28.03 -10.67
N LYS A 33 -37.75 27.83 -11.52
CA LYS A 33 -37.90 26.57 -12.28
C LYS A 33 -36.62 26.30 -13.08
N GLY A 34 -35.99 25.15 -12.85
CA GLY A 34 -34.76 24.74 -13.54
C GLY A 34 -33.46 24.91 -12.74
N GLY A 35 -33.53 25.21 -11.43
CA GLY A 35 -32.34 25.29 -10.58
C GLY A 35 -31.48 26.54 -10.81
N GLN A 36 -32.01 27.53 -11.53
CA GLN A 36 -31.38 28.84 -11.62
C GLN A 36 -31.68 29.65 -10.35
N LEU A 37 -30.65 30.23 -9.75
CA LEU A 37 -30.80 31.19 -8.68
C LEU A 37 -31.48 32.45 -9.24
N CYS A 38 -32.69 32.77 -8.78
CA CYS A 38 -33.46 33.93 -9.25
C CYS A 38 -33.12 35.20 -8.48
N SER A 39 -32.92 35.10 -7.17
CA SER A 39 -32.53 36.22 -6.32
C SER A 39 -31.89 35.74 -5.03
N TRP A 40 -31.07 36.58 -4.42
CA TRP A 40 -30.55 36.37 -3.08
C TRP A 40 -30.68 37.66 -2.28
N THR A 41 -30.77 37.54 -0.95
CA THR A 41 -30.61 38.66 -0.03
C THR A 41 -29.65 38.28 1.08
N ALA A 42 -28.77 39.20 1.46
CA ALA A 42 -27.84 39.03 2.58
C ALA A 42 -27.85 40.27 3.47
N THR A 43 -27.73 40.07 4.79
CA THR A 43 -27.65 41.17 5.74
C THR A 43 -26.23 41.26 6.29
N GLY A 44 -25.59 42.42 6.09
CA GLY A 44 -24.29 42.76 6.64
C GLY A 44 -24.31 42.81 8.17
N ALA A 45 -23.12 42.73 8.79
CA ALA A 45 -22.98 42.82 10.25
C ALA A 45 -23.42 44.20 10.81
N ASP A 46 -23.55 45.20 9.95
CA ASP A 46 -24.06 46.55 10.21
C ASP A 46 -25.58 46.69 9.99
N GLY A 47 -26.26 45.62 9.58
CA GLY A 47 -27.70 45.63 9.25
C GLY A 47 -28.02 46.06 7.82
N THR A 48 -27.02 46.33 6.98
CA THR A 48 -27.21 46.71 5.58
C THR A 48 -27.67 45.50 4.75
N GLU A 49 -28.77 45.63 4.00
CA GLU A 49 -29.26 44.58 3.11
C GLU A 49 -28.62 44.67 1.72
N TYR A 50 -28.15 43.53 1.21
CA TYR A 50 -27.57 43.34 -0.11
C TYR A 50 -28.44 42.35 -0.88
N ASP A 51 -28.60 42.56 -2.17
CA ASP A 51 -29.42 41.70 -3.02
C ASP A 51 -28.77 41.37 -4.37
N SER A 52 -29.45 40.56 -5.18
CA SER A 52 -29.02 40.19 -6.53
C SER A 52 -28.91 41.36 -7.53
N GLY A 53 -29.33 42.58 -7.18
CA GLY A 53 -29.14 43.80 -7.97
C GLY A 53 -27.87 44.59 -7.57
N SER A 54 -27.19 44.17 -6.50
CA SER A 54 -25.99 44.82 -5.98
C SER A 54 -24.72 44.37 -6.75
N PRO A 55 -23.64 45.18 -6.82
CA PRO A 55 -22.41 44.85 -7.58
C PRO A 55 -21.54 43.76 -6.94
N TYR A 56 -22.11 42.91 -6.07
CA TYR A 56 -21.43 41.90 -5.27
C TYR A 56 -21.89 40.50 -5.71
N THR A 57 -20.98 39.53 -5.69
CA THR A 57 -21.30 38.12 -6.02
C THR A 57 -20.93 37.23 -4.83
N ILE A 58 -21.82 36.31 -4.46
CA ILE A 58 -21.54 35.31 -3.42
C ILE A 58 -20.72 34.18 -4.05
N VAL A 59 -19.53 33.91 -3.50
CA VAL A 59 -18.71 32.75 -3.85
C VAL A 59 -18.81 31.77 -2.69
N ASN A 60 -19.19 30.52 -2.96
CA ASN A 60 -19.39 29.49 -1.94
C ASN A 60 -18.56 28.26 -2.34
N ASP A 61 -17.75 27.71 -1.43
CA ASP A 61 -16.82 26.58 -1.69
C ASP A 61 -17.50 25.19 -1.76
N TYR A 62 -18.83 25.13 -1.82
CA TYR A 62 -19.56 23.86 -1.81
C TYR A 62 -20.79 23.94 -2.71
N ASP A 63 -20.67 23.47 -3.95
CA ASP A 63 -21.80 23.26 -4.86
C ASP A 63 -22.43 21.87 -4.64
N VAL A 64 -23.76 21.84 -4.55
CA VAL A 64 -24.58 20.62 -4.43
C VAL A 64 -25.51 20.54 -5.64
N PRO A 65 -25.46 19.48 -6.46
CA PRO A 65 -26.56 19.13 -7.36
C PRO A 65 -27.48 18.09 -6.71
N ILE A 66 -28.81 18.27 -6.84
CA ILE A 66 -29.82 17.24 -6.54
C ILE A 66 -30.68 17.05 -7.80
N SER A 67 -30.93 15.78 -8.17
CA SER A 67 -31.73 15.36 -9.33
C SER A 67 -33.20 15.08 -8.95
N PRO A 68 -34.12 14.98 -9.94
CA PRO A 68 -35.52 15.35 -9.78
C PRO A 68 -36.46 14.17 -9.50
N ARG A 69 -37.42 14.36 -8.57
CA ARG A 69 -38.79 13.80 -8.69
C ARG A 69 -39.79 14.50 -7.76
N GLU A 70 -40.86 14.97 -8.40
CA GLU A 70 -42.19 15.35 -7.90
C GLU A 70 -42.34 16.70 -7.17
N LEU A 71 -42.50 17.73 -8.01
CA LEU A 71 -43.07 19.05 -7.72
C LEU A 71 -44.59 18.96 -7.51
N ALA A 72 -45.09 19.40 -6.35
CA ALA A 72 -46.39 20.08 -6.24
C ALA A 72 -46.50 20.89 -4.92
N ASN A 73 -46.61 22.22 -5.06
CA ASN A 73 -47.19 23.21 -4.15
C ASN A 73 -46.71 23.26 -2.68
N CYS A 74 -45.78 24.17 -2.39
CA CYS A 74 -45.48 24.61 -1.03
C CYS A 74 -46.60 25.50 -0.44
N THR A 75 -47.17 25.06 0.69
CA THR A 75 -47.53 25.91 1.82
C THR A 75 -47.14 25.20 3.11
N CYS A 76 -46.29 25.84 3.93
CA CYS A 76 -45.80 25.30 5.20
C CYS A 76 -46.93 25.13 6.24
N ARG A 77 -46.95 23.99 6.96
CA ARG A 77 -47.26 23.87 8.40
C ARG A 77 -47.02 22.44 8.90
N GLY A 78 -46.22 22.34 9.96
CA GLY A 78 -46.12 21.31 11.02
C GLY A 78 -46.31 19.82 10.70
N ILE A 79 -45.32 18.99 11.05
CA ILE A 79 -45.41 17.84 11.99
C ILE A 79 -44.02 17.20 12.15
N ASP A 80 -43.83 16.67 13.35
CA ASP A 80 -42.68 16.00 13.95
C ASP A 80 -42.10 14.77 13.22
N VAL A 81 -40.84 14.50 13.62
CA VAL A 81 -40.05 13.25 13.50
C VAL A 81 -39.26 13.02 12.19
N CYS A 82 -37.96 13.33 12.21
CA CYS A 82 -36.95 12.75 11.32
C CYS A 82 -36.13 11.69 12.07
N PRO A 83 -35.98 10.44 11.56
CA PRO A 83 -34.97 9.50 12.04
C PRO A 83 -33.59 9.88 11.48
N ARG A 84 -32.58 9.70 12.35
CA ARG A 84 -31.14 9.84 12.17
C ARG A 84 -30.64 9.72 10.70
N GLU A 85 -30.21 10.82 10.12
CA GLU A 85 -29.28 10.83 8.99
C GLU A 85 -27.87 11.15 9.49
N ALA A 86 -26.93 10.28 9.12
CA ALA A 86 -25.53 10.39 9.44
C ALA A 86 -24.86 11.49 8.58
N VAL A 87 -24.10 12.36 9.24
CA VAL A 87 -23.25 13.36 8.58
C VAL A 87 -21.92 12.69 8.25
N TYR A 88 -21.65 12.44 6.97
CA TYR A 88 -20.36 11.95 6.47
C TYR A 88 -19.63 13.05 5.66
N PRO A 89 -18.29 13.14 5.75
CA PRO A 89 -17.52 14.19 5.06
C PRO A 89 -17.60 14.00 3.54
N ARG A 90 -18.11 15.03 2.85
CA ARG A 90 -18.20 15.08 1.39
C ARG A 90 -16.83 15.36 0.78
N ILE A 91 -16.31 14.41 -0.01
CA ILE A 91 -15.19 14.67 -0.93
C ILE A 91 -15.80 15.31 -2.19
N ILE A 92 -15.57 16.59 -2.41
CA ILE A 92 -15.93 17.26 -3.67
C ILE A 92 -14.82 17.00 -4.69
N THR A 93 -15.16 16.29 -5.76
CA THR A 93 -14.31 16.20 -6.95
C THR A 93 -14.55 17.44 -7.81
N PHE A 94 -13.56 18.33 -7.93
CA PHE A 94 -13.61 19.42 -8.90
C PHE A 94 -13.50 18.84 -10.32
N LYS A 95 -14.52 19.04 -11.15
CA LYS A 95 -14.44 18.88 -12.61
C LYS A 95 -14.54 20.25 -13.27
N PRO A 96 -13.43 20.90 -13.65
CA PRO A 96 -13.48 22.02 -14.57
C PRO A 96 -13.84 21.49 -15.96
N ALA A 97 -14.91 22.01 -16.57
CA ALA A 97 -15.42 21.62 -17.89
C ALA A 97 -14.50 22.00 -19.08
N SER A 98 -13.24 22.34 -18.83
CA SER A 98 -12.27 22.78 -19.84
C SER A 98 -10.81 22.48 -19.49
N CYS A 99 -10.52 21.69 -18.46
CA CYS A 99 -9.15 21.25 -18.22
C CYS A 99 -8.76 20.24 -19.30
N SER A 100 -7.98 20.68 -20.29
CA SER A 100 -7.02 19.80 -20.95
C SER A 100 -6.30 19.03 -19.85
N THR A 101 -6.20 17.70 -19.97
CA THR A 101 -5.34 16.90 -19.09
C THR A 101 -3.99 17.59 -19.02
N PRO A 102 -3.51 17.98 -17.82
CA PRO A 102 -2.19 18.58 -17.68
C PRO A 102 -1.18 17.72 -18.44
N PRO A 103 -0.27 18.31 -19.23
CA PRO A 103 0.72 17.52 -19.95
C PRO A 103 1.52 16.69 -18.96
N ILE A 104 1.81 15.44 -19.33
CA ILE A 104 2.78 14.62 -18.62
C ILE A 104 4.14 15.26 -18.88
N TYR A 105 4.72 15.93 -17.88
CA TYR A 105 6.05 16.48 -18.00
C TYR A 105 7.06 15.37 -17.79
N VAL A 106 7.44 14.72 -18.90
CA VAL A 106 8.31 13.54 -18.95
C VAL A 106 9.73 13.79 -18.38
N ASN A 107 10.09 15.05 -18.06
CA ASN A 107 11.38 15.44 -17.46
C ASN A 107 11.23 16.70 -16.58
N ALA A 108 10.18 16.79 -15.75
CA ALA A 108 10.08 17.90 -14.80
C ALA A 108 11.13 17.79 -13.69
N ALA A 109 11.63 18.93 -13.24
CA ALA A 109 12.54 18.97 -12.10
C ALA A 109 11.87 18.41 -10.84
N VAL A 110 12.63 17.67 -10.05
CA VAL A 110 12.18 17.16 -8.75
C VAL A 110 11.90 18.35 -7.82
N LEU A 111 10.78 18.29 -7.11
CA LEU A 111 10.38 19.28 -6.11
C LEU A 111 11.28 19.15 -4.89
N ASN A 112 11.92 20.24 -4.49
CA ASN A 112 12.62 20.34 -3.21
C ASN A 112 11.62 20.15 -2.05
N PRO A 113 11.75 19.13 -1.19
CA PRO A 113 10.86 18.91 -0.06
C PRO A 113 10.79 20.09 0.92
N ALA A 114 11.82 20.94 0.97
CA ALA A 114 11.83 22.16 1.77
C ALA A 114 10.79 23.21 1.30
N CYS A 115 10.28 23.10 0.07
CA CYS A 115 9.17 23.94 -0.40
C CYS A 115 7.83 23.59 0.26
N VAL A 116 7.70 22.36 0.79
CA VAL A 116 6.42 21.76 1.19
C VAL A 116 6.21 21.91 2.69
N ALA A 117 5.19 22.68 3.08
CA ALA A 117 4.86 22.89 4.49
C ALA A 117 4.33 21.61 5.15
N LYS A 118 5.03 21.12 6.18
CA LYS A 118 4.59 19.94 6.93
C LYS A 118 3.46 20.26 7.92
N TYR A 119 2.64 19.26 8.23
CA TYR A 119 1.56 19.32 9.23
C TYR A 119 0.47 20.36 8.93
N GLN A 120 0.28 20.71 7.65
CA GLN A 120 -0.74 21.67 7.22
C GLN A 120 -2.04 21.01 6.80
N SER A 121 -1.96 19.84 6.18
CA SER A 121 -3.14 19.06 5.78
C SER A 121 -3.66 18.22 6.94
N THR A 122 -4.99 18.16 7.09
CA THR A 122 -5.63 17.19 7.99
C THR A 122 -5.48 15.78 7.43
N LEU A 123 -5.22 14.82 8.31
CA LEU A 123 -5.20 13.40 7.98
C LEU A 123 -6.51 13.00 7.29
N LEU A 124 -6.39 12.33 6.15
CA LEU A 124 -7.50 11.67 5.51
C LEU A 124 -7.74 10.34 6.23
N LEU A 125 -8.94 10.15 6.78
CA LEU A 125 -9.36 8.85 7.31
C LEU A 125 -9.97 8.05 6.15
N PRO A 126 -9.37 6.91 5.73
CA PRO A 126 -9.89 6.11 4.63
C PRO A 126 -11.31 5.67 5.00
N PRO A 127 -12.34 6.06 4.23
CA PRO A 127 -13.69 5.68 4.59
C PRO A 127 -13.89 4.19 4.31
N MET A 128 -14.86 3.57 4.99
CA MET A 128 -15.21 2.17 4.78
C MET A 128 -16.24 2.04 3.66
N TYR A 129 -16.22 0.94 2.91
CA TYR A 129 -17.36 0.59 2.08
C TYR A 129 -18.57 0.26 2.97
N GLY A 130 -19.72 0.89 2.72
CA GLY A 130 -20.93 0.70 3.53
C GLY A 130 -21.51 -0.71 3.40
N ALA A 131 -22.16 -1.21 4.46
CA ALA A 131 -22.82 -2.52 4.45
C ALA A 131 -23.99 -2.62 3.42
N ASP A 132 -24.54 -1.48 3.00
CA ASP A 132 -25.63 -1.36 2.03
C ASP A 132 -25.15 -0.88 0.64
N TRP A 133 -23.84 -0.73 0.43
CA TRP A 133 -23.26 -0.28 -0.84
C TRP A 133 -23.23 -1.39 -1.87
N PRO A 134 -23.41 -1.05 -3.17
CA PRO A 134 -24.24 -1.83 -4.07
C PRO A 134 -23.77 -3.27 -4.16
N HIS A 135 -24.44 -4.13 -3.40
CA HIS A 135 -24.39 -5.57 -3.58
C HIS A 135 -24.75 -5.81 -5.05
N SER A 136 -23.83 -6.43 -5.80
CA SER A 136 -24.09 -6.71 -7.23
C SER A 136 -25.28 -7.66 -7.42
N SER A 137 -25.72 -8.35 -6.36
CA SER A 137 -26.86 -9.25 -6.37
C SER A 137 -28.19 -8.53 -6.11
N LYS A 138 -29.22 -8.94 -6.87
CA LYS A 138 -30.63 -8.68 -6.55
C LYS A 138 -31.15 -9.60 -5.42
N ASP A 139 -30.27 -10.37 -4.80
CA ASP A 139 -30.60 -11.29 -3.72
C ASP A 139 -30.63 -10.51 -2.40
N PRO A 140 -31.75 -10.51 -1.66
CA PRO A 140 -31.82 -9.85 -0.37
C PRO A 140 -30.96 -10.52 0.73
N ASN A 141 -30.34 -11.68 0.48
CA ASN A 141 -29.41 -12.33 1.42
C ASN A 141 -28.29 -13.12 0.72
N PRO A 142 -27.30 -12.43 0.11
CA PRO A 142 -26.24 -13.10 -0.63
C PRO A 142 -25.35 -13.92 0.32
N ALA A 143 -24.89 -15.08 -0.19
CA ALA A 143 -23.97 -16.00 0.51
C ALA A 143 -22.56 -15.41 0.77
N ALA A 144 -22.28 -14.22 0.23
CA ALA A 144 -21.04 -13.46 0.39
C ALA A 144 -21.35 -11.95 0.38
N ASP A 145 -20.52 -11.13 1.00
CA ASP A 145 -20.54 -9.68 0.80
C ASP A 145 -19.93 -9.35 -0.57
N GLN A 146 -20.59 -8.52 -1.37
CA GLN A 146 -20.19 -8.29 -2.77
C GLN A 146 -19.81 -6.84 -3.01
N TYR A 147 -18.67 -6.63 -3.66
CA TYR A 147 -18.18 -5.31 -4.03
C TYR A 147 -17.88 -5.23 -5.53
N ASN A 148 -18.14 -4.07 -6.13
CA ASN A 148 -17.66 -3.73 -7.46
C ASN A 148 -16.65 -2.60 -7.29
N ILE A 149 -15.37 -2.87 -7.51
CA ILE A 149 -14.29 -1.92 -7.30
C ILE A 149 -13.55 -1.73 -8.62
N SER A 150 -13.60 -0.52 -9.16
CA SER A 150 -12.89 -0.11 -10.35
C SER A 150 -11.61 0.63 -10.02
N VAL A 151 -10.66 0.57 -10.94
CA VAL A 151 -9.49 1.43 -11.00
C VAL A 151 -9.75 2.57 -11.98
N ARG A 152 -9.53 3.81 -11.54
CA ARG A 152 -9.64 5.00 -12.40
C ARG A 152 -8.53 6.00 -12.13
N GLU A 153 -8.31 6.86 -13.10
CA GLU A 153 -7.51 8.06 -12.93
C GLU A 153 -8.30 9.13 -12.16
N ILE A 154 -7.69 9.71 -11.12
CA ILE A 154 -8.26 10.79 -10.30
C ILE A 154 -7.27 11.95 -10.13
N PHE A 155 -7.77 13.07 -9.60
CA PHE A 155 -6.98 14.19 -9.12
C PHE A 155 -7.25 14.37 -7.63
N GLN A 156 -6.21 14.31 -6.80
CA GLN A 156 -6.31 14.44 -5.35
C GLN A 156 -5.28 15.46 -4.87
N SER A 157 -5.64 16.30 -3.90
CA SER A 157 -4.68 17.16 -3.21
C SER A 157 -3.81 16.29 -2.29
N VAL A 158 -2.64 15.88 -2.76
CA VAL A 158 -1.69 15.12 -1.95
C VAL A 158 -0.76 16.06 -1.17
N LEU A 159 -0.24 17.06 -1.87
CA LEU A 159 0.55 18.14 -1.31
C LEU A 159 -0.36 19.17 -0.58
N PRO A 160 0.17 19.86 0.45
CA PRO A 160 -0.52 20.95 1.13
C PRO A 160 -0.73 22.15 0.21
N THR A 161 -1.78 22.92 0.46
CA THR A 161 -2.13 24.13 -0.32
C THR A 161 -1.38 25.38 0.12
N VAL A 162 -0.28 25.22 0.87
CA VAL A 162 0.53 26.32 1.39
C VAL A 162 2.01 25.99 1.30
N LEU A 163 2.81 27.00 0.98
CA LEU A 163 4.28 26.95 1.01
C LEU A 163 4.80 26.85 2.44
N ALA A 164 5.98 26.26 2.61
CA ALA A 164 6.72 26.36 3.86
C ALA A 164 7.02 27.83 4.19
N ALA A 165 6.98 28.21 5.47
CA ALA A 165 7.19 29.59 5.90
C ALA A 165 8.63 30.07 5.60
N ASP A 166 9.56 29.14 5.66
CA ASP A 166 10.99 29.24 5.35
C ASP A 166 11.34 28.60 4.00
N ALA A 167 10.36 28.46 3.10
CA ALA A 167 10.56 27.90 1.78
C ALA A 167 11.72 28.62 1.05
N PRO A 168 12.68 27.87 0.47
CA PRO A 168 13.72 28.41 -0.38
C PRO A 168 13.21 29.31 -1.51
N ALA A 169 14.08 30.17 -2.04
CA ALA A 169 13.68 31.16 -3.05
C ALA A 169 13.16 30.51 -4.33
N GLU A 170 13.76 29.38 -4.74
CA GLU A 170 13.37 28.59 -5.91
C GLU A 170 11.92 28.08 -5.85
N CYS A 171 11.33 27.96 -4.66
CA CYS A 171 9.95 27.51 -4.49
C CYS A 171 8.93 28.52 -5.02
N ARG A 172 9.27 29.82 -5.08
CA ARG A 172 8.34 30.89 -5.47
C ARG A 172 8.06 30.93 -6.96
N ASP A 173 9.03 30.50 -7.77
CA ASP A 173 8.98 30.60 -9.23
C ASP A 173 8.64 29.26 -9.91
N GLY A 174 8.70 28.14 -9.17
CA GLY A 174 8.58 26.78 -9.72
C GLY A 174 7.45 25.90 -9.16
N TYR A 175 6.88 26.18 -7.98
CA TYR A 175 5.91 25.31 -7.32
C TYR A 175 4.55 26.01 -7.11
N ASP A 176 3.46 25.36 -7.55
CA ASP A 176 2.08 25.87 -7.42
C ASP A 176 1.29 25.00 -6.42
N PRO A 177 1.16 25.40 -5.15
CA PRO A 177 0.59 24.55 -4.09
C PRO A 177 -0.90 24.21 -4.28
N PHE A 178 -1.61 24.85 -5.21
CA PHE A 178 -3.03 24.59 -5.43
C PHE A 178 -3.29 23.49 -6.47
N ARG A 179 -2.28 23.02 -7.19
CA ARG A 179 -2.45 21.96 -8.19
C ARG A 179 -2.64 20.60 -7.54
N PRO A 180 -3.68 19.84 -7.91
CA PRO A 180 -3.83 18.47 -7.46
C PRO A 180 -2.84 17.54 -8.16
N THR A 181 -2.55 16.43 -7.50
CA THR A 181 -1.74 15.33 -8.03
C THR A 181 -2.63 14.37 -8.80
N ARG A 182 -2.20 14.00 -10.01
CA ARG A 182 -2.84 12.94 -10.82
C ARG A 182 -2.42 11.56 -10.31
N LEU A 183 -3.39 10.67 -10.14
CA LEU A 183 -3.20 9.37 -9.50
C LEU A 183 -4.04 8.29 -10.19
N PHE A 184 -3.70 7.04 -9.93
CA PHE A 184 -4.63 5.92 -10.07
C PHE A 184 -5.19 5.57 -8.69
N ALA A 185 -6.47 5.22 -8.63
CA ALA A 185 -7.13 4.87 -7.38
C ALA A 185 -8.16 3.77 -7.59
N TYR A 186 -8.31 2.91 -6.59
CA TYR A 186 -9.47 2.03 -6.49
C TYR A 186 -10.67 2.80 -5.94
N GLY A 187 -11.87 2.46 -6.39
CA GLY A 187 -13.12 3.00 -5.88
C GLY A 187 -14.32 2.40 -6.58
N THR A 188 -15.50 2.96 -6.32
CA THR A 188 -16.74 2.55 -6.96
C THR A 188 -17.61 3.77 -7.24
N GLU A 189 -18.70 3.58 -7.99
CA GLU A 189 -19.69 4.61 -8.24
C GLU A 189 -20.96 4.35 -7.43
N ILE A 190 -21.42 5.38 -6.73
CA ILE A 190 -22.51 5.28 -5.76
C ILE A 190 -23.42 6.47 -5.93
N HIS A 191 -24.65 6.21 -6.38
CA HIS A 191 -25.64 7.26 -6.64
C HIS A 191 -25.09 8.40 -7.53
N GLY A 192 -24.21 8.06 -8.49
CA GLY A 192 -23.54 9.01 -9.37
C GLY A 192 -22.32 9.73 -8.79
N GLN A 193 -21.88 9.36 -7.59
CA GLN A 193 -20.67 9.88 -6.94
C GLN A 193 -19.56 8.83 -6.94
N SER A 194 -18.34 9.25 -7.25
CA SER A 194 -17.15 8.40 -7.26
C SER A 194 -16.53 8.33 -5.87
N THR A 195 -16.20 7.12 -5.41
CA THR A 195 -15.43 6.89 -4.17
C THR A 195 -13.95 6.65 -4.42
N HIS A 196 -13.47 6.81 -5.66
CA HIS A 196 -12.07 6.62 -6.01
C HIS A 196 -11.20 7.60 -5.22
N ASN A 197 -10.29 7.06 -4.41
CA ASN A 197 -9.51 7.79 -3.43
C ASN A 197 -8.17 7.09 -3.20
N TRP A 198 -7.14 7.82 -2.78
CA TRP A 198 -5.87 7.25 -2.35
C TRP A 198 -5.61 7.57 -0.86
N PRO A 199 -5.45 6.56 0.02
CA PRO A 199 -5.76 5.14 -0.21
C PRO A 199 -7.25 4.96 -0.49
N ALA A 200 -7.54 3.84 -1.15
CA ALA A 200 -8.90 3.49 -1.46
C ALA A 200 -9.71 3.21 -0.21
N PHE A 201 -11.03 3.18 -0.37
CA PHE A 201 -11.93 2.90 0.72
C PHE A 201 -11.63 1.50 1.31
N THR A 202 -11.80 1.36 2.62
CA THR A 202 -11.52 0.14 3.35
C THR A 202 -12.62 -0.89 3.13
N ILE A 203 -12.25 -2.11 2.75
CA ILE A 203 -13.15 -3.27 2.81
C ILE A 203 -13.12 -3.78 4.25
N GLU A 204 -14.26 -3.79 4.96
CA GLU A 204 -14.38 -4.48 6.24
C GLU A 204 -15.21 -5.75 6.07
N ALA A 205 -14.65 -6.87 6.50
CA ALA A 205 -15.24 -8.18 6.39
C ALA A 205 -15.53 -8.78 7.76
N THR A 206 -16.66 -9.49 7.88
CA THR A 206 -16.91 -10.34 9.05
C THR A 206 -16.19 -11.67 8.86
N ARG A 207 -15.44 -12.10 9.87
CA ARG A 207 -14.76 -13.40 9.89
C ARG A 207 -15.73 -14.54 9.57
N GLY A 208 -15.35 -15.38 8.61
CA GLY A 208 -16.13 -16.53 8.15
C GLY A 208 -17.29 -16.19 7.20
N ARG A 209 -17.50 -14.90 6.89
CA ARG A 209 -18.40 -14.46 5.83
C ARG A 209 -17.57 -14.09 4.60
N LYS A 210 -17.72 -14.89 3.54
CA LYS A 210 -16.98 -14.68 2.29
C LYS A 210 -17.18 -13.28 1.77
N VAL A 211 -16.14 -12.72 1.16
CA VAL A 211 -16.19 -11.48 0.40
C VAL A 211 -15.92 -11.79 -1.05
N GLN A 212 -16.71 -11.22 -1.95
CA GLN A 212 -16.50 -11.31 -3.38
C GLN A 212 -16.31 -9.91 -3.95
N VAL A 213 -15.25 -9.71 -4.73
CA VAL A 213 -14.95 -8.41 -5.34
C VAL A 213 -14.82 -8.58 -6.84
N GLN A 214 -15.55 -7.75 -7.59
CA GLN A 214 -15.30 -7.54 -9.01
C GLN A 214 -14.29 -6.40 -9.15
N TRP A 215 -13.06 -6.75 -9.45
CA TRP A 215 -12.00 -5.80 -9.78
C TRP A 215 -12.13 -5.41 -11.25
N ARG A 216 -12.24 -4.10 -11.52
CA ARG A 216 -12.50 -3.56 -12.87
C ARG A 216 -11.42 -2.59 -13.28
N ASN A 217 -10.87 -2.78 -14.47
CA ASN A 217 -9.92 -1.85 -15.06
C ASN A 217 -10.67 -0.81 -15.90
N GLU A 218 -10.87 0.39 -15.33
CA GLU A 218 -11.54 1.52 -15.98
C GLU A 218 -10.56 2.66 -16.30
N LEU A 219 -9.29 2.33 -16.55
CA LEU A 219 -8.27 3.25 -17.04
C LEU A 219 -8.47 3.57 -18.53
N PHE A 220 -9.61 4.21 -18.83
CA PHE A 220 -9.97 4.73 -20.14
C PHE A 220 -10.66 6.10 -20.03
N ASP A 221 -10.69 6.85 -21.13
CA ASP A 221 -11.40 8.12 -21.24
C ASP A 221 -12.92 7.94 -21.48
N LEU A 222 -13.65 9.04 -21.56
CA LEU A 222 -15.11 9.00 -21.80
C LEU A 222 -15.51 8.37 -23.15
N ASN A 223 -14.59 8.27 -24.10
CA ASN A 223 -14.78 7.58 -25.39
C ASN A 223 -14.33 6.11 -25.32
N ARG A 224 -14.06 5.59 -24.10
CA ARG A 224 -13.48 4.28 -23.85
C ARG A 224 -12.16 4.07 -24.60
N ARG A 225 -11.34 5.10 -24.77
CA ARG A 225 -9.95 4.94 -25.22
C ARG A 225 -9.06 4.74 -24.01
N TYR A 226 -8.14 3.79 -24.04
CA TYR A 226 -7.28 3.53 -22.88
C TYR A 226 -6.46 4.77 -22.49
N ARG A 227 -6.13 4.87 -21.20
CA ARG A 227 -5.15 5.82 -20.67
C ARG A 227 -3.78 5.12 -20.57
N PRO A 228 -2.68 5.75 -21.02
CA PRO A 228 -1.35 5.23 -20.74
C PRO A 228 -1.02 5.35 -19.26
N HIS A 229 0.02 4.62 -18.83
CA HIS A 229 0.55 4.72 -17.47
C HIS A 229 0.97 6.16 -17.13
N LEU A 230 0.78 6.60 -15.87
CA LEU A 230 1.18 7.96 -15.45
C LEU A 230 2.70 8.16 -15.52
N LEU A 231 3.44 7.08 -15.30
CA LEU A 231 4.90 6.97 -15.32
C LEU A 231 5.36 6.12 -16.52
N ALA A 232 4.80 6.39 -17.71
CA ALA A 232 5.07 5.59 -18.92
C ALA A 232 6.55 5.58 -19.33
N ASN A 233 7.34 6.57 -18.91
CA ASN A 233 8.78 6.65 -19.13
C ASN A 233 9.62 5.98 -18.04
N GLN A 234 8.99 5.37 -17.03
CA GLN A 234 9.64 4.56 -15.99
C GLN A 234 9.26 3.08 -16.08
N LEU A 235 8.36 2.73 -17.00
CA LEU A 235 8.03 1.34 -17.30
C LEU A 235 9.12 0.77 -18.22
N ASP A 236 9.90 -0.13 -17.65
CA ASP A 236 11.00 -0.79 -18.33
C ASP A 236 10.48 -2.05 -19.05
N GLN A 237 10.54 -2.07 -20.39
CA GLN A 237 10.13 -3.23 -21.18
C GLN A 237 11.24 -4.29 -21.31
N THR A 238 12.43 -4.04 -20.77
CA THR A 238 13.59 -4.94 -20.86
C THR A 238 13.63 -5.96 -19.71
N ILE A 239 12.97 -5.66 -18.59
CA ILE A 239 12.77 -6.60 -17.48
C ILE A 239 11.60 -7.53 -17.75
N HIS A 240 11.54 -8.64 -17.03
CA HIS A 240 10.43 -9.57 -17.12
C HIS A 240 9.13 -8.89 -16.67
N TRP A 241 8.17 -8.72 -17.59
CA TRP A 241 6.98 -7.90 -17.36
C TRP A 241 5.76 -8.40 -18.13
N ALA A 242 4.58 -7.96 -17.69
CA ALA A 242 3.34 -8.09 -18.44
C ALA A 242 3.48 -7.37 -19.79
N ASN A 243 3.61 -8.09 -20.91
CA ASN A 243 3.89 -7.57 -22.26
C ASN A 243 2.64 -7.53 -23.17
N PRO A 244 1.65 -6.62 -22.96
CA PRO A 244 0.45 -6.54 -23.78
C PRO A 244 0.69 -6.32 -25.27
N ASN A 245 1.77 -5.64 -25.66
CA ASN A 245 2.12 -5.40 -27.06
C ASN A 245 2.78 -6.62 -27.73
N GLU A 246 3.04 -7.70 -27.00
CA GLU A 246 3.80 -8.88 -27.45
C GLU A 246 5.07 -8.49 -28.20
N LEU A 247 5.78 -7.48 -27.67
CA LEU A 247 6.98 -6.99 -28.32
C LEU A 247 7.98 -8.14 -28.49
N GLY A 248 8.43 -8.36 -29.72
CA GLY A 248 9.34 -9.46 -30.05
C GLY A 248 8.69 -10.82 -30.26
N ALA A 249 7.35 -10.92 -30.22
CA ALA A 249 6.58 -12.16 -30.33
C ALA A 249 6.90 -13.18 -29.20
N MET A 250 7.24 -12.66 -28.02
CA MET A 250 7.64 -13.46 -26.86
C MET A 250 6.47 -14.00 -26.03
N GLY A 251 5.24 -13.61 -26.37
CA GLY A 251 4.04 -13.89 -25.55
C GLY A 251 3.67 -12.71 -24.66
N THR A 252 2.68 -12.92 -23.80
CA THR A 252 2.05 -11.87 -22.98
C THR A 252 2.81 -11.57 -21.70
N ASP A 253 3.74 -12.41 -21.27
CA ASP A 253 4.38 -12.33 -19.96
C ASP A 253 5.89 -12.57 -20.13
N HIS A 254 6.54 -11.77 -20.99
CA HIS A 254 7.94 -11.98 -21.35
C HIS A 254 8.63 -10.70 -21.79
N ALA A 255 9.91 -10.57 -21.44
CA ALA A 255 10.78 -9.53 -21.96
C ALA A 255 11.41 -9.96 -23.30
N PRO A 256 11.53 -9.07 -24.31
CA PRO A 256 12.32 -9.36 -25.52
C PRO A 256 13.83 -9.44 -25.27
N CYS A 257 14.30 -8.97 -24.11
CA CYS A 257 15.69 -9.05 -23.66
C CYS A 257 16.00 -10.32 -22.85
N GLU A 258 15.01 -11.20 -22.62
CA GLU A 258 15.18 -12.38 -21.78
C GLU A 258 16.29 -13.30 -22.33
N GLY A 259 17.22 -13.68 -21.46
CA GLY A 259 18.38 -14.50 -21.83
C GLY A 259 19.47 -13.76 -22.62
N TRP A 260 19.43 -12.43 -22.75
CA TRP A 260 20.48 -11.66 -23.42
C TRP A 260 21.91 -12.04 -22.95
N PRO A 261 22.92 -12.11 -23.86
CA PRO A 261 22.84 -11.91 -25.32
C PRO A 261 22.64 -13.20 -26.12
N ASP A 262 22.78 -14.38 -25.50
CA ASP A 262 22.88 -15.68 -26.20
C ASP A 262 21.81 -16.71 -25.77
N GLY A 263 20.90 -16.30 -24.90
CA GLY A 263 19.85 -17.14 -24.34
C GLY A 263 18.74 -17.43 -25.35
N PRO A 264 17.97 -18.51 -25.12
CA PRO A 264 17.07 -19.08 -26.11
C PRO A 264 15.88 -18.18 -26.48
N MET A 265 15.61 -17.14 -25.69
CA MET A 265 14.46 -16.23 -25.83
C MET A 265 14.88 -14.80 -26.23
N TYR A 266 16.16 -14.55 -26.46
CA TYR A 266 16.63 -13.22 -26.79
C TYR A 266 16.26 -12.80 -28.23
N ASN A 267 15.63 -11.63 -28.38
CA ASN A 267 15.38 -11.00 -29.67
C ASN A 267 16.06 -9.64 -29.74
N ALA A 268 17.22 -9.56 -30.40
CA ALA A 268 18.05 -8.36 -30.43
C ALA A 268 17.32 -7.09 -30.92
N THR A 269 16.52 -7.20 -31.99
CA THR A 269 15.81 -6.04 -32.54
C THR A 269 14.70 -5.57 -31.59
N ALA A 270 13.95 -6.51 -31.01
CA ALA A 270 12.89 -6.19 -30.07
C ALA A 270 13.44 -5.70 -28.73
N CYS A 271 14.56 -6.25 -28.25
CA CYS A 271 15.23 -5.80 -27.04
C CYS A 271 15.78 -4.37 -27.22
N THR A 272 16.42 -4.07 -28.37
CA THR A 272 16.82 -2.70 -28.71
C THR A 272 15.61 -1.76 -28.68
N THR A 273 14.47 -2.20 -29.22
CA THR A 273 13.22 -1.42 -29.19
C THR A 273 12.71 -1.22 -27.77
N ALA A 274 12.69 -2.27 -26.94
CA ALA A 274 12.28 -2.20 -25.54
C ALA A 274 13.15 -1.25 -24.73
N ALA A 275 14.47 -1.28 -24.96
CA ALA A 275 15.45 -0.44 -24.27
C ALA A 275 15.39 1.04 -24.66
N THR A 276 14.91 1.35 -25.88
CA THR A 276 14.96 2.71 -26.43
C THR A 276 13.60 3.37 -26.60
N THR A 277 12.51 2.64 -26.35
CA THR A 277 11.14 3.14 -26.52
C THR A 277 10.30 2.94 -25.28
N ASN A 278 9.49 3.95 -24.95
CA ASN A 278 8.57 3.90 -23.81
C ASN A 278 7.31 3.10 -24.17
N TYR A 279 6.80 2.30 -23.24
CA TYR A 279 5.49 1.71 -23.38
C TYR A 279 4.40 2.77 -23.11
N THR A 280 3.67 3.15 -24.14
CA THR A 280 2.53 4.10 -24.02
C THR A 280 1.18 3.43 -24.21
N GLY A 281 1.12 2.10 -24.06
CA GLY A 281 -0.08 1.32 -24.24
C GLY A 281 -1.04 1.35 -23.03
N PRO A 282 -2.10 0.54 -23.07
CA PRO A 282 -3.04 0.37 -21.95
C PRO A 282 -2.33 -0.23 -20.72
N VAL A 283 -2.74 0.21 -19.53
CA VAL A 283 -2.18 -0.26 -18.25
C VAL A 283 -2.80 -1.61 -17.85
N PRO A 284 -2.02 -2.69 -17.75
CA PRO A 284 -2.49 -3.95 -17.18
C PRO A 284 -2.62 -3.82 -15.65
N ILE A 285 -3.59 -4.53 -15.07
CA ILE A 285 -3.75 -4.65 -13.60
C ILE A 285 -4.04 -6.09 -13.19
N VAL A 286 -3.70 -6.41 -11.95
CA VAL A 286 -4.16 -7.60 -11.21
C VAL A 286 -4.11 -7.28 -9.72
N THR A 287 -5.19 -7.51 -8.98
CA THR A 287 -5.27 -7.07 -7.57
C THR A 287 -4.94 -8.20 -6.60
N HIS A 288 -3.90 -8.05 -5.79
CA HIS A 288 -3.61 -8.95 -4.68
C HIS A 288 -4.28 -8.45 -3.38
N VAL A 289 -4.79 -9.38 -2.56
CA VAL A 289 -5.18 -9.08 -1.16
C VAL A 289 -4.15 -9.72 -0.24
N HIS A 290 -3.18 -8.89 0.14
CA HIS A 290 -2.04 -9.25 0.95
C HIS A 290 -2.45 -9.72 2.34
N GLY A 291 -2.06 -10.96 2.66
CA GLY A 291 -2.33 -11.62 3.93
C GLY A 291 -3.64 -12.40 4.00
N MET A 292 -4.29 -12.67 2.87
CA MET A 292 -5.49 -13.52 2.83
C MET A 292 -5.14 -15.01 2.92
N GLU A 293 -5.15 -15.54 4.14
CA GLU A 293 -4.97 -16.96 4.42
C GLU A 293 -6.14 -17.78 3.84
N GLY A 294 -5.81 -18.85 3.11
CA GLY A 294 -6.82 -19.75 2.59
C GLY A 294 -7.51 -19.28 1.31
N VAL A 295 -6.98 -18.26 0.60
CA VAL A 295 -7.49 -17.82 -0.71
C VAL A 295 -7.19 -18.83 -1.82
N GLN A 296 -8.11 -19.00 -2.76
CA GLN A 296 -7.88 -19.82 -3.96
C GLN A 296 -6.97 -19.05 -4.92
N ASP A 297 -6.09 -19.75 -5.65
CA ASP A 297 -5.17 -19.19 -6.65
C ASP A 297 -5.86 -18.24 -7.65
N ASN A 298 -7.06 -18.60 -8.12
CA ASN A 298 -7.87 -17.77 -9.01
C ASN A 298 -8.40 -16.45 -8.41
N SER A 299 -8.15 -16.20 -7.12
CA SER A 299 -8.59 -15.01 -6.37
C SER A 299 -7.43 -14.35 -5.61
N ASP A 300 -6.22 -14.89 -5.76
CA ASP A 300 -5.04 -14.44 -5.04
C ASP A 300 -4.40 -13.21 -5.70
N GLY A 301 -4.56 -13.06 -7.03
CA GLY A 301 -3.91 -11.99 -7.78
C GLY A 301 -2.57 -12.40 -8.37
N TYR A 302 -2.44 -13.66 -8.83
CA TYR A 302 -1.25 -14.16 -9.50
C TYR A 302 -0.82 -13.24 -10.66
N THR A 303 0.46 -12.87 -10.68
CA THR A 303 0.98 -11.73 -11.43
C THR A 303 0.78 -11.80 -12.96
N GLU A 304 0.80 -13.00 -13.54
CA GLU A 304 0.55 -13.28 -14.97
C GLU A 304 -0.95 -13.43 -15.33
N ALA A 305 -1.85 -13.17 -14.38
CA ALA A 305 -3.30 -13.18 -14.57
C ALA A 305 -3.88 -11.78 -14.84
N TRP A 306 -3.04 -10.85 -15.26
CA TRP A 306 -3.41 -9.46 -15.51
C TRP A 306 -4.40 -9.30 -16.65
N TYR A 307 -5.10 -8.17 -16.66
CA TYR A 307 -6.05 -7.81 -17.70
C TYR A 307 -6.05 -6.31 -18.00
N LEU A 308 -6.22 -5.98 -19.29
CA LEU A 308 -6.32 -4.62 -19.79
C LEU A 308 -7.69 -3.99 -19.53
N PRO A 309 -7.81 -2.65 -19.54
CA PRO A 309 -9.12 -2.01 -19.55
C PRO A 309 -9.97 -2.47 -20.73
N ASN A 310 -11.30 -2.45 -20.57
CA ASN A 310 -12.23 -2.71 -21.68
C ASN A 310 -12.34 -1.48 -22.62
N ALA A 311 -11.23 -1.14 -23.27
CA ALA A 311 -11.11 -0.01 -24.17
C ALA A 311 -11.42 -0.39 -25.64
N THR A 312 -11.75 0.60 -26.45
CA THR A 312 -12.12 0.45 -27.87
C THR A 312 -10.91 0.48 -28.82
N ASN A 313 -9.78 1.03 -28.38
CA ASN A 313 -8.56 1.22 -29.17
C ASN A 313 -7.44 0.25 -28.76
N LEU A 314 -7.78 -1.00 -28.46
CA LEU A 314 -6.82 -2.05 -28.07
C LEU A 314 -6.18 -2.80 -29.26
N ALA A 315 -6.34 -2.29 -30.49
CA ALA A 315 -5.73 -2.93 -31.66
C ALA A 315 -4.19 -2.99 -31.49
N GLY A 316 -3.63 -4.19 -31.63
CA GLY A 316 -2.20 -4.43 -31.40
C GLY A 316 -1.82 -4.80 -29.96
N TYR A 317 -2.79 -4.91 -29.04
CA TYR A 317 -2.55 -5.33 -27.67
C TYR A 317 -3.34 -6.59 -27.31
N LYS A 318 -2.75 -7.47 -26.51
CA LYS A 318 -3.42 -8.62 -25.90
C LYS A 318 -4.22 -8.20 -24.68
N PRO A 319 -5.48 -8.65 -24.55
CA PRO A 319 -6.39 -8.15 -23.52
C PRO A 319 -6.09 -8.67 -22.11
N TYR A 320 -5.29 -9.73 -21.96
CA TYR A 320 -4.97 -10.36 -20.68
C TYR A 320 -3.73 -11.26 -20.78
N GLY A 321 -3.14 -11.57 -19.62
CA GLY A 321 -1.97 -12.44 -19.47
C GLY A 321 -2.28 -13.94 -19.50
N THR A 322 -1.22 -14.74 -19.45
CA THR A 322 -1.23 -16.19 -19.66
C THR A 322 -2.25 -16.94 -18.80
N TRP A 323 -2.42 -16.55 -17.54
CA TRP A 323 -3.22 -17.33 -16.58
C TRP A 323 -4.67 -16.86 -16.42
N TYR A 324 -5.04 -15.73 -17.05
CA TYR A 324 -6.36 -15.12 -16.88
C TYR A 324 -7.51 -16.08 -17.25
N ASP A 325 -7.41 -16.78 -18.39
CA ASP A 325 -8.47 -17.67 -18.87
C ASP A 325 -8.64 -18.93 -18.02
N LYS A 326 -7.55 -19.48 -17.47
CA LYS A 326 -7.61 -20.60 -16.52
C LYS A 326 -8.33 -20.16 -15.25
N PHE A 327 -7.88 -19.07 -14.62
CA PHE A 327 -8.47 -18.60 -13.37
C PHE A 327 -9.91 -18.16 -13.54
N ARG A 328 -10.27 -17.56 -14.68
CA ARG A 328 -11.67 -17.32 -15.05
C ARG A 328 -12.48 -18.62 -15.02
N THR A 329 -11.99 -19.66 -15.67
CA THR A 329 -12.69 -20.95 -15.78
C THR A 329 -12.89 -21.59 -14.40
N GLU A 330 -11.84 -21.57 -13.56
CA GLU A 330 -11.90 -22.08 -12.18
C GLU A 330 -12.84 -21.26 -11.30
N ALA A 331 -12.83 -19.94 -11.43
CA ALA A 331 -13.72 -19.05 -10.70
C ALA A 331 -15.18 -19.29 -11.09
N GLN A 332 -15.47 -19.49 -12.39
CA GLN A 332 -16.81 -19.83 -12.88
C GLN A 332 -17.29 -21.22 -12.43
N ALA A 333 -16.38 -22.20 -12.34
CA ALA A 333 -16.69 -23.54 -11.85
C ALA A 333 -16.98 -23.56 -10.34
N SER A 334 -16.21 -22.80 -9.55
CA SER A 334 -16.37 -22.69 -8.10
C SER A 334 -17.53 -21.76 -7.68
N ASN A 335 -17.90 -20.81 -8.54
CA ASN A 335 -19.02 -19.91 -8.35
C ASN A 335 -19.67 -19.53 -9.69
N SER A 336 -20.79 -20.17 -10.02
CA SER A 336 -21.50 -20.00 -11.29
C SER A 336 -22.00 -18.57 -11.56
N PHE A 337 -22.01 -17.71 -10.54
CA PHE A 337 -22.36 -16.30 -10.66
C PHE A 337 -21.15 -15.37 -10.85
N SER A 338 -19.92 -15.88 -10.95
CA SER A 338 -18.68 -15.11 -11.09
C SER A 338 -18.59 -14.43 -12.47
N PRO A 339 -18.87 -13.12 -12.59
CA PRO A 339 -18.81 -12.45 -13.88
C PRO A 339 -17.34 -12.10 -14.12
N TYR A 340 -16.70 -12.84 -15.00
CA TYR A 340 -15.44 -12.44 -15.62
C TYR A 340 -15.75 -11.90 -17.00
N GLY A 341 -14.91 -10.99 -17.49
CA GLY A 341 -15.09 -10.44 -18.82
C GLY A 341 -14.04 -9.41 -19.18
N PRO A 342 -14.16 -8.80 -20.37
CA PRO A 342 -13.22 -7.79 -20.80
C PRO A 342 -13.09 -6.67 -19.75
N GLY A 343 -11.85 -6.46 -19.28
CA GLY A 343 -11.52 -5.43 -18.29
C GLY A 343 -11.96 -5.71 -16.85
N LEU A 344 -12.24 -6.95 -16.47
CA LEU A 344 -12.56 -7.27 -15.08
C LEU A 344 -12.23 -8.70 -14.67
N ALA A 345 -11.96 -8.90 -13.38
CA ALA A 345 -11.84 -10.21 -12.74
C ALA A 345 -12.67 -10.24 -11.44
N THR A 346 -13.19 -11.41 -11.07
CA THR A 346 -14.00 -11.57 -9.84
C THR A 346 -13.30 -12.51 -8.87
N TYR A 347 -12.91 -11.99 -7.71
CA TYR A 347 -12.18 -12.72 -6.68
C TYR A 347 -13.07 -13.03 -5.49
N THR A 348 -12.88 -14.20 -4.87
CA THR A 348 -13.64 -14.64 -3.70
C THR A 348 -12.70 -14.96 -2.55
N TYR A 349 -12.85 -14.23 -1.46
CA TYR A 349 -12.04 -14.31 -0.26
C TYR A 349 -12.79 -15.05 0.86
N PRO A 350 -12.15 -16.04 1.52
CA PRO A 350 -12.80 -16.87 2.53
C PRO A 350 -13.02 -16.18 3.87
N THR A 351 -12.13 -15.23 4.24
CA THR A 351 -12.13 -14.47 5.51
C THR A 351 -12.21 -15.32 6.78
N SER A 352 -11.80 -16.60 6.74
CA SER A 352 -11.88 -17.53 7.87
C SER A 352 -10.77 -17.35 8.92
N GLN A 353 -9.68 -16.69 8.54
CA GLN A 353 -8.52 -16.43 9.40
C GLN A 353 -8.85 -15.57 10.62
N ARG A 354 -7.89 -15.40 11.51
CA ARG A 354 -8.05 -14.53 12.68
C ARG A 354 -8.33 -13.09 12.26
N PRO A 355 -9.09 -12.30 13.05
CA PRO A 355 -9.22 -10.88 12.81
C PRO A 355 -7.84 -10.23 12.65
N SER A 356 -7.63 -9.55 11.54
CA SER A 356 -6.31 -9.11 11.07
C SER A 356 -6.44 -7.89 10.17
N GLN A 357 -5.33 -7.18 10.04
CA GLN A 357 -5.17 -6.04 9.13
C GLN A 357 -4.49 -6.54 7.84
N LEU A 358 -5.28 -6.62 6.78
CA LEU A 358 -4.82 -6.92 5.43
C LEU A 358 -4.90 -5.62 4.61
N TRP A 359 -4.37 -5.69 3.41
CA TRP A 359 -4.46 -4.61 2.44
C TRP A 359 -4.55 -5.21 1.04
N TYR A 360 -5.03 -4.41 0.10
CA TYR A 360 -5.12 -4.79 -1.30
C TYR A 360 -4.36 -3.80 -2.14
N HIS A 361 -3.66 -4.30 -3.16
CA HIS A 361 -2.85 -3.51 -4.06
C HIS A 361 -2.71 -4.21 -5.41
N ASP A 362 -2.23 -3.48 -6.41
CA ASP A 362 -1.89 -4.08 -7.69
C ASP A 362 -0.64 -4.97 -7.57
N HIS A 363 -0.56 -6.03 -8.38
CA HIS A 363 0.49 -7.06 -8.35
C HIS A 363 0.89 -7.49 -9.76
N VAL A 364 0.85 -6.56 -10.73
CA VAL A 364 1.14 -6.89 -12.12
C VAL A 364 2.63 -7.08 -12.38
N LEU A 365 2.95 -8.13 -13.14
CA LEU A 365 4.33 -8.53 -13.41
C LEU A 365 5.14 -7.40 -14.02
N GLY A 366 6.27 -7.06 -13.39
CA GLY A 366 7.23 -6.07 -13.87
C GLY A 366 6.74 -4.62 -13.84
N ALA A 367 5.57 -4.34 -13.26
CA ALA A 367 5.08 -2.97 -13.05
C ALA A 367 4.35 -2.75 -11.72
N THR A 368 4.41 -3.69 -10.77
CA THR A 368 3.85 -3.53 -9.41
C THR A 368 4.40 -2.25 -8.78
N ARG A 369 5.71 -2.01 -8.87
CA ARG A 369 6.37 -0.84 -8.27
C ARG A 369 5.75 0.47 -8.71
N LEU A 370 5.30 0.57 -9.96
CA LEU A 370 4.74 1.79 -10.56
C LEU A 370 3.23 1.90 -10.30
N ASN A 371 2.50 0.79 -10.41
CA ASN A 371 1.06 0.76 -10.18
C ASN A 371 0.73 1.07 -8.71
N VAL A 372 1.48 0.49 -7.76
CA VAL A 372 1.34 0.82 -6.33
C VAL A 372 1.82 2.25 -6.04
N TYR A 373 2.91 2.69 -6.68
CA TYR A 373 3.42 4.07 -6.52
C TYR A 373 2.38 5.13 -6.87
N THR A 374 1.61 4.88 -7.94
CA THR A 374 0.59 5.80 -8.46
C THR A 374 -0.72 5.84 -7.67
N GLY A 375 -0.90 4.95 -6.68
CA GLY A 375 -1.99 5.03 -5.70
C GLY A 375 -2.89 3.79 -5.58
N LEU A 376 -2.57 2.68 -6.28
CA LEU A 376 -3.33 1.43 -6.22
C LEU A 376 -3.09 0.66 -4.91
N ALA A 377 -3.63 1.18 -3.81
CA ALA A 377 -3.61 0.52 -2.50
C ALA A 377 -4.86 0.87 -1.67
N GLY A 378 -5.33 -0.07 -0.84
CA GLY A 378 -6.39 0.14 0.13
C GLY A 378 -6.40 -0.91 1.25
N PHE A 379 -7.15 -0.68 2.32
CA PHE A 379 -7.20 -1.61 3.45
C PHE A 379 -8.26 -2.71 3.28
N PHE A 380 -7.96 -3.91 3.76
CA PHE A 380 -8.91 -5.00 3.93
C PHE A 380 -8.87 -5.46 5.39
N MET A 381 -9.93 -5.20 6.15
CA MET A 381 -9.99 -5.55 7.57
C MET A 381 -10.83 -6.80 7.79
N ILE A 382 -10.30 -7.80 8.48
CA ILE A 382 -11.10 -8.92 8.95
C ILE A 382 -11.45 -8.63 10.41
N ARG A 383 -12.75 -8.54 10.71
CA ARG A 383 -13.30 -8.26 12.03
C ARG A 383 -14.01 -9.51 12.56
N SER A 384 -14.02 -9.70 13.88
CA SER A 384 -14.81 -10.79 14.49
C SER A 384 -16.30 -10.67 14.16
N LYS A 385 -16.83 -9.45 14.08
CA LYS A 385 -18.20 -9.10 13.67
C LYS A 385 -18.22 -7.69 13.06
N PHE A 386 -18.92 -7.50 11.95
CA PHE A 386 -19.17 -6.20 11.31
C PHE A 386 -20.60 -6.14 10.71
N PRO A 387 -21.27 -4.97 10.69
CA PRO A 387 -20.93 -3.74 11.40
C PRO A 387 -21.25 -3.86 12.89
N ARG A 388 -20.33 -3.42 13.78
CA ARG A 388 -20.61 -3.32 15.21
C ARG A 388 -20.10 -2.00 15.79
N ASN A 389 -20.96 -1.31 16.54
CA ASN A 389 -20.59 -0.12 17.31
C ASN A 389 -19.94 -0.51 18.66
N GLY A 390 -18.81 -1.21 18.64
CA GLY A 390 -18.03 -1.51 19.85
C GLY A 390 -16.66 -2.14 19.54
N PRO A 391 -15.72 -2.12 20.51
CA PRO A 391 -14.39 -2.71 20.33
C PRO A 391 -14.46 -4.22 20.12
N GLU A 392 -13.46 -4.80 19.44
CA GLU A 392 -13.36 -6.26 19.29
C GLU A 392 -13.11 -6.96 20.63
N LEU A 393 -12.35 -6.31 21.53
CA LEU A 393 -12.00 -6.79 22.86
C LEU A 393 -12.16 -5.68 23.91
N PRO A 394 -12.52 -6.02 25.16
CA PRO A 394 -12.46 -5.08 26.26
C PRO A 394 -11.06 -4.43 26.37
N GLY A 395 -11.02 -3.13 26.69
CA GLY A 395 -9.78 -2.37 26.83
C GLY A 395 -9.21 -1.81 25.52
N LEU A 396 -9.67 -2.27 24.34
CA LEU A 396 -9.27 -1.63 23.08
C LEU A 396 -9.88 -0.24 22.92
N PRO A 397 -9.09 0.77 22.48
CA PRO A 397 -9.64 2.06 22.12
C PRO A 397 -10.68 1.94 21.01
N PHE A 398 -11.87 2.49 21.23
CA PHE A 398 -12.97 2.45 20.27
C PHE A 398 -13.86 3.70 20.41
N PRO A 399 -14.52 4.16 19.33
CA PRO A 399 -15.54 5.21 19.40
C PRO A 399 -16.55 5.02 20.55
N PRO A 400 -16.86 6.05 21.36
CA PRO A 400 -17.94 5.96 22.33
C PRO A 400 -19.30 5.71 21.61
N PRO A 401 -20.13 4.75 22.04
CA PRO A 401 -21.44 4.53 21.46
C PRO A 401 -22.30 5.80 21.48
N GLY A 402 -22.88 6.18 20.33
CA GLY A 402 -23.90 7.24 20.26
C GLY A 402 -23.39 8.70 20.20
N SER A 403 -22.10 8.93 19.93
CA SER A 403 -21.56 10.29 19.75
C SER A 403 -21.69 10.78 18.30
N GLY A 404 -22.23 11.99 18.11
CA GLY A 404 -22.38 12.66 16.81
C GLY A 404 -21.05 13.15 16.19
N PRO A 405 -21.10 13.99 15.14
CA PRO A 405 -20.05 14.04 14.11
C PRO A 405 -18.73 14.80 14.41
N ASP A 406 -18.40 15.22 15.64
CA ASP A 406 -17.26 16.14 15.85
C ASP A 406 -16.00 15.60 16.58
N SER A 407 -15.88 14.33 17.03
CA SER A 407 -14.60 13.81 17.62
C SER A 407 -14.46 12.28 17.78
N ALA A 408 -15.11 11.45 16.95
CA ALA A 408 -15.55 10.11 17.37
C ALA A 408 -14.61 8.91 17.09
N VAL A 409 -13.51 9.03 16.35
CA VAL A 409 -12.68 7.86 15.97
C VAL A 409 -11.55 7.63 16.98
N ARG A 410 -11.34 6.39 17.43
CA ARG A 410 -10.20 5.96 18.26
C ARG A 410 -9.36 4.86 17.62
N GLU A 411 -9.79 4.33 16.47
CA GLU A 411 -9.02 3.40 15.66
C GLU A 411 -8.69 4.07 14.33
N LEU A 412 -7.40 4.33 14.07
CA LEU A 412 -6.92 5.02 12.89
C LEU A 412 -6.20 4.03 11.98
N LEU A 413 -6.65 3.91 10.72
CA LEU A 413 -5.93 3.17 9.68
C LEU A 413 -4.92 4.10 9.04
N LEU A 414 -3.63 3.75 9.07
CA LEU A 414 -2.52 4.59 8.64
C LEU A 414 -1.66 3.85 7.60
N ALA A 415 -1.89 4.13 6.33
CA ALA A 415 -1.01 3.70 5.24
C ALA A 415 0.11 4.72 5.11
N ILE A 416 1.30 4.35 5.56
CA ILE A 416 2.49 5.19 5.51
C ILE A 416 3.25 4.86 4.23
N GLN A 417 3.56 5.87 3.43
CA GLN A 417 4.24 5.72 2.14
C GLN A 417 5.25 6.84 1.97
N ASP A 418 6.30 6.61 1.19
CA ASP A 418 7.28 7.61 0.81
C ASP A 418 7.13 7.94 -0.68
N ARG A 419 7.12 9.24 -1.03
CA ARG A 419 6.94 9.69 -2.42
C ARG A 419 7.78 10.93 -2.70
N ALA A 420 8.09 11.12 -3.97
CA ALA A 420 8.67 12.34 -4.51
C ALA A 420 7.69 12.97 -5.50
N PHE A 421 7.85 14.27 -5.72
CA PHE A 421 7.00 15.04 -6.61
C PHE A 421 7.85 15.86 -7.55
N ASP A 422 7.30 16.21 -8.70
CA ASP A 422 7.89 17.21 -9.57
C ASP A 422 7.41 18.62 -9.16
N VAL A 423 8.05 19.63 -9.72
CA VAL A 423 7.68 21.04 -9.52
C VAL A 423 6.24 21.37 -9.99
N ASN A 424 5.57 20.48 -10.71
CA ASN A 424 4.17 20.60 -11.14
C ASN A 424 3.17 19.86 -10.23
N ASN A 425 3.60 19.41 -9.05
CA ASN A 425 2.81 18.65 -8.06
C ASN A 425 2.40 17.25 -8.52
N GLN A 426 3.03 16.72 -9.57
CA GLN A 426 2.79 15.36 -10.04
C GLN A 426 3.78 14.41 -9.38
N LEU A 427 3.42 13.12 -9.31
CA LEU A 427 4.31 12.09 -8.79
C LEU A 427 5.60 12.04 -9.62
N TYR A 428 6.75 12.03 -8.95
CA TYR A 428 8.06 11.85 -9.55
C TYR A 428 8.61 10.49 -9.19
N TYR A 429 8.96 9.69 -10.20
CA TYR A 429 9.65 8.42 -9.99
C TYR A 429 11.00 8.48 -10.73
N PRO A 430 12.11 8.15 -10.05
CA PRO A 430 13.44 8.20 -10.63
C PRO A 430 13.56 7.18 -11.77
N LYS A 431 14.54 7.40 -12.63
CA LYS A 431 15.00 6.41 -13.60
C LYS A 431 16.51 6.32 -13.46
N GLN A 432 17.13 5.31 -14.04
CA GLN A 432 18.58 5.21 -14.06
C GLN A 432 19.19 6.28 -14.99
N ASP A 433 19.30 7.51 -14.50
CA ASP A 433 19.90 8.62 -15.23
C ASP A 433 21.43 8.46 -15.30
N ALA A 434 22.02 8.85 -16.44
CA ALA A 434 23.46 8.84 -16.68
C ALA A 434 24.14 7.44 -16.67
N LEU A 435 23.39 6.36 -16.88
CA LEU A 435 23.98 5.06 -17.24
C LEU A 435 24.74 5.21 -18.56
N ASP A 436 26.03 4.86 -18.57
CA ASP A 436 26.80 4.80 -19.81
C ASP A 436 26.08 3.85 -20.78
N PRO A 437 25.74 4.28 -22.00
CA PRO A 437 25.11 3.42 -22.99
C PRO A 437 25.84 2.08 -23.19
N ALA A 438 27.16 2.03 -22.97
CA ALA A 438 27.94 0.78 -23.05
C ALA A 438 27.61 -0.25 -21.95
N PHE A 439 26.95 0.14 -20.86
CA PHE A 439 26.49 -0.76 -19.80
C PHE A 439 24.98 -1.05 -19.86
N ALA A 440 24.22 -0.22 -20.57
CA ALA A 440 22.77 -0.36 -20.71
C ALA A 440 22.40 -1.43 -21.75
N LEU A 441 21.31 -2.16 -21.52
CA LEU A 441 20.75 -3.06 -22.53
C LEU A 441 20.44 -2.29 -23.83
N PRO A 442 20.70 -2.88 -25.02
CA PRO A 442 21.27 -4.21 -25.26
C PRO A 442 22.81 -4.23 -25.36
N ASP A 443 23.51 -3.12 -25.15
CA ASP A 443 24.96 -3.03 -25.33
C ASP A 443 25.72 -3.51 -24.07
N GLY A 444 25.06 -3.49 -22.91
CA GLY A 444 25.50 -4.11 -21.66
C GLY A 444 24.33 -4.78 -20.90
N PRO A 445 24.57 -5.32 -19.70
CA PRO A 445 23.61 -6.16 -19.00
C PRO A 445 22.55 -5.41 -18.19
N VAL A 446 22.67 -4.09 -18.05
CA VAL A 446 21.89 -3.32 -17.08
C VAL A 446 20.58 -2.84 -17.72
N PRO A 447 19.40 -3.12 -17.11
CA PRO A 447 18.14 -2.52 -17.52
C PRO A 447 18.22 -0.98 -17.56
N PRO A 448 17.80 -0.31 -18.65
CA PRO A 448 18.08 1.11 -18.84
C PRO A 448 17.19 2.04 -18.02
N VAL A 449 16.06 1.57 -17.49
CA VAL A 449 15.05 2.42 -16.84
C VAL A 449 14.80 2.01 -15.39
N TRP A 450 14.76 0.71 -15.12
CA TRP A 450 14.58 0.16 -13.77
C TRP A 450 15.65 0.68 -12.80
N VAL A 451 15.23 0.95 -11.56
CA VAL A 451 16.12 1.34 -10.46
C VAL A 451 16.07 0.22 -9.42
N PRO A 452 17.17 -0.06 -8.72
CA PRO A 452 17.23 -1.16 -7.76
C PRO A 452 16.25 -0.97 -6.61
N GLU A 453 16.11 0.25 -6.09
CA GLU A 453 15.13 0.62 -5.09
C GLU A 453 14.64 2.06 -5.30
N PHE A 454 13.41 2.36 -4.89
CA PHE A 454 12.91 3.72 -4.97
C PHE A 454 13.71 4.67 -4.04
N ALA A 455 14.49 5.55 -4.67
CA ALA A 455 15.13 6.68 -4.02
C ALA A 455 15.13 7.89 -4.97
N ALA A 456 14.61 9.03 -4.49
CA ALA A 456 14.62 10.27 -5.27
C ALA A 456 15.60 11.26 -4.65
N SER A 457 16.40 11.91 -5.49
CA SER A 457 17.38 12.93 -5.06
C SER A 457 17.23 14.22 -5.87
N LEU A 458 17.57 15.33 -5.23
CA LEU A 458 17.80 16.61 -5.88
C LEU A 458 19.13 16.59 -6.67
N PRO A 459 19.36 17.54 -7.59
CA PRO A 459 20.61 17.59 -8.36
C PRO A 459 21.89 17.70 -7.54
N ASP A 460 21.81 18.15 -6.28
CA ASP A 460 22.94 18.21 -5.34
C ASP A 460 23.15 16.92 -4.54
N GLY A 461 22.37 15.87 -4.82
CA GLY A 461 22.43 14.57 -4.16
C GLY A 461 21.65 14.47 -2.85
N THR A 462 20.94 15.53 -2.44
CA THR A 462 20.10 15.47 -1.23
C THR A 462 18.79 14.74 -1.50
N ASP A 463 18.28 14.02 -0.50
CA ASP A 463 17.02 13.25 -0.61
C ASP A 463 15.83 14.17 -0.91
N ALA A 464 15.09 13.84 -1.96
CA ALA A 464 13.91 14.56 -2.43
C ALA A 464 12.58 13.88 -2.04
N THR A 465 12.65 12.85 -1.21
CA THR A 465 11.52 12.04 -0.79
C THR A 465 10.81 12.68 0.41
N MET A 466 9.51 12.43 0.53
CA MET A 466 8.68 12.88 1.65
C MET A 466 7.80 11.76 2.18
N MET A 467 7.60 11.73 3.50
CA MET A 467 6.64 10.83 4.12
C MET A 467 5.20 11.30 3.90
N MET A 468 4.34 10.32 3.65
CA MET A 468 2.91 10.48 3.48
C MET A 468 2.16 9.54 4.40
N VAL A 469 0.98 9.97 4.84
CA VAL A 469 0.00 9.12 5.52
C VAL A 469 -1.36 9.31 4.88
N ASN A 470 -1.95 8.21 4.42
CA ASN A 470 -3.25 8.17 3.76
C ASN A 470 -3.40 9.21 2.62
N GLY A 471 -2.43 9.24 1.70
CA GLY A 471 -2.50 10.12 0.52
C GLY A 471 -2.31 11.61 0.81
N ARG A 472 -1.72 11.97 1.96
CA ARG A 472 -1.35 13.35 2.34
C ARG A 472 0.10 13.40 2.82
N VAL A 473 0.86 14.42 2.40
CA VAL A 473 2.22 14.65 2.92
C VAL A 473 2.17 15.14 4.36
N SER A 474 2.88 14.45 5.24
CA SER A 474 3.05 14.74 6.67
C SER A 474 1.83 15.39 7.35
N PRO A 475 0.66 14.72 7.38
CA PRO A 475 -0.58 15.35 7.82
C PRO A 475 -0.62 15.56 9.34
N ARG A 476 -1.64 16.28 9.80
CA ARG A 476 -2.00 16.42 11.23
C ARG A 476 -3.35 15.81 11.57
N HIS A 477 -3.53 15.35 12.80
CA HIS A 477 -4.82 14.87 13.31
C HIS A 477 -5.07 15.38 14.73
N SER A 478 -6.24 15.95 15.00
CA SER A 478 -6.61 16.36 16.36
C SER A 478 -7.06 15.15 17.17
N VAL A 479 -6.54 15.00 18.39
CA VAL A 479 -6.86 13.89 19.28
C VAL A 479 -7.35 14.39 20.63
N ALA A 480 -8.32 13.68 21.21
CA ALA A 480 -8.67 13.83 22.62
C ALA A 480 -7.57 13.27 23.55
N PRO A 481 -7.45 13.71 24.81
CA PRO A 481 -6.50 13.18 25.78
C PRO A 481 -6.91 11.78 26.29
N GLU A 482 -6.87 10.80 25.38
CA GLU A 482 -7.34 9.43 25.56
C GLU A 482 -6.45 8.49 24.72
N PRO A 483 -6.49 7.15 24.93
CA PRO A 483 -5.76 6.22 24.08
C PRO A 483 -6.36 6.08 22.68
N TYR A 484 -5.50 5.89 21.70
CA TYR A 484 -5.83 5.61 20.29
C TYR A 484 -5.14 4.33 19.84
N ARG A 485 -5.85 3.57 19.01
CA ARG A 485 -5.36 2.41 18.29
C ARG A 485 -4.96 2.80 16.88
N LEU A 486 -3.74 2.50 16.48
CA LEU A 486 -3.17 2.83 15.18
C LEU A 486 -2.90 1.52 14.43
N ARG A 487 -3.60 1.33 13.32
CA ARG A 487 -3.44 0.21 12.38
C ARG A 487 -2.48 0.66 11.30
N VAL A 488 -1.20 0.42 11.52
CA VAL A 488 -0.12 0.95 10.68
C VAL A 488 0.22 -0.06 9.59
N LEU A 489 0.34 0.43 8.36
CA LEU A 489 0.88 -0.31 7.21
C LEU A 489 2.11 0.45 6.71
N ASN A 490 3.24 -0.25 6.56
CA ASN A 490 4.32 0.24 5.72
C ASN A 490 3.99 -0.05 4.25
N GLY A 491 3.46 0.95 3.54
CA GLY A 491 3.15 0.89 2.11
C GLY A 491 4.18 1.62 1.25
N CYS A 492 5.40 1.81 1.76
CA CYS A 492 6.53 2.31 0.99
C CYS A 492 6.96 1.28 -0.07
N ASN A 493 7.60 1.74 -1.14
CA ASN A 493 8.09 0.84 -2.19
C ASN A 493 9.25 -0.01 -1.68
N ALA A 494 10.26 0.62 -1.07
CA ALA A 494 11.45 -0.04 -0.55
C ALA A 494 11.85 0.39 0.87
N LYS A 495 11.31 1.50 1.38
CA LYS A 495 11.78 2.10 2.63
C LYS A 495 11.32 1.31 3.85
N ALA A 496 12.27 0.88 4.68
CA ALA A 496 11.97 0.42 6.03
C ALA A 496 11.69 1.62 6.96
N LEU A 497 10.72 1.45 7.86
CA LEU A 497 10.35 2.47 8.83
C LEU A 497 10.83 2.05 10.22
N ILE A 498 11.33 3.01 11.01
CA ILE A 498 11.50 2.82 12.46
C ILE A 498 10.69 3.90 13.17
N LEU A 499 9.46 3.55 13.56
CA LEU A 499 8.47 4.50 14.04
C LEU A 499 8.55 4.71 15.56
N TYR A 500 8.53 5.96 15.99
CA TYR A 500 8.49 6.36 17.40
C TYR A 500 7.73 7.69 17.57
N PHE A 501 7.48 8.10 18.82
CA PHE A 501 6.71 9.30 19.12
C PHE A 501 7.48 10.27 20.02
N SER A 502 7.38 11.56 19.71
CA SER A 502 8.00 12.62 20.51
C SER A 502 7.13 13.88 20.55
N THR A 503 7.20 14.63 21.64
CA THR A 503 6.66 16.00 21.73
C THR A 503 7.61 17.05 21.15
N THR A 504 8.83 16.66 20.80
CA THR A 504 9.84 17.51 20.16
C THR A 504 9.77 17.31 18.64
N GLN A 505 9.64 18.42 17.90
CA GLN A 505 9.68 18.39 16.44
C GLN A 505 11.12 18.21 15.93
N PRO A 506 11.38 17.36 14.93
CA PRO A 506 12.70 17.26 14.31
C PRO A 506 13.04 18.53 13.54
N THR A 507 14.34 18.80 13.40
CA THR A 507 14.87 19.92 12.61
C THR A 507 15.90 19.39 11.60
N ALA A 508 16.31 20.22 10.63
CA ALA A 508 17.38 19.86 9.71
C ALA A 508 18.70 19.49 10.43
N ALA A 509 18.99 20.14 11.57
CA ALA A 509 20.18 19.86 12.37
C ALA A 509 20.02 18.65 13.31
N THR A 510 18.78 18.22 13.57
CA THR A 510 18.47 17.09 14.46
C THR A 510 17.26 16.34 13.91
N PRO A 511 17.43 15.56 12.82
CA PRO A 511 16.35 14.78 12.22
C PRO A 511 15.86 13.65 13.12
N VAL A 512 16.79 13.03 13.87
CA VAL A 512 16.49 12.02 14.88
C VAL A 512 16.40 12.67 16.26
N VAL A 513 15.26 12.52 16.89
CA VAL A 513 14.91 13.20 18.15
C VAL A 513 15.01 12.21 19.31
N THR A 514 15.72 12.60 20.36
CA THR A 514 15.93 11.78 21.58
C THR A 514 15.30 12.38 22.84
N THR A 515 14.59 13.51 22.70
CA THR A 515 13.92 14.21 23.80
C THR A 515 12.41 14.17 23.61
N GLY A 516 11.65 14.38 24.69
CA GLY A 516 10.18 14.41 24.62
C GLY A 516 9.55 13.08 24.19
N ILE A 517 10.27 11.97 24.31
CA ILE A 517 9.84 10.64 23.87
C ILE A 517 8.60 10.21 24.63
N LEU A 518 7.57 9.80 23.88
CA LEU A 518 6.31 9.30 24.43
C LEU A 518 6.24 7.78 24.26
N PRO A 519 6.09 7.00 25.35
CA PRO A 519 5.98 5.56 25.25
C PRO A 519 4.66 5.12 24.61
N PHE A 520 4.71 4.00 23.90
CA PHE A 520 3.56 3.39 23.25
C PHE A 520 3.67 1.86 23.30
N TYR A 521 2.67 1.14 22.79
CA TYR A 521 2.59 -0.31 22.89
C TYR A 521 2.22 -0.96 21.56
N ALA A 522 2.68 -2.19 21.32
CA ALA A 522 2.23 -3.03 20.21
C ALA A 522 1.33 -4.16 20.75
N ILE A 523 0.26 -4.46 20.02
CA ILE A 523 -0.77 -5.43 20.44
C ILE A 523 -1.13 -6.45 19.36
N GLY A 524 -0.55 -6.32 18.18
CA GLY A 524 -0.81 -7.20 17.05
C GLY A 524 -0.01 -6.81 15.81
N ASN A 525 -0.13 -7.64 14.79
CA ASN A 525 0.52 -7.50 13.50
C ASN A 525 -0.35 -8.04 12.36
N GLU A 526 0.27 -8.43 11.24
CA GLU A 526 -0.34 -9.07 10.08
C GLU A 526 -1.25 -10.25 10.46
N GLY A 527 -0.76 -11.15 11.33
CA GLY A 527 -1.46 -12.35 11.77
C GLY A 527 -2.53 -12.13 12.83
N GLY A 528 -2.78 -10.87 13.20
CA GLY A 528 -3.78 -10.46 14.18
C GLY A 528 -3.18 -10.07 15.54
N LEU A 529 -3.96 -10.25 16.59
CA LEU A 529 -3.58 -9.84 17.94
C LEU A 529 -2.48 -10.73 18.54
N PHE A 530 -1.55 -10.10 19.26
CA PHE A 530 -0.52 -10.77 20.05
C PHE A 530 -1.11 -11.47 21.27
N PRO A 531 -0.39 -12.45 21.86
CA PRO A 531 -0.80 -13.10 23.10
C PRO A 531 -0.85 -12.15 24.30
N SER A 532 -0.06 -11.08 24.28
CA SER A 532 0.04 -10.07 25.34
C SER A 532 0.51 -8.74 24.74
N VAL A 533 0.39 -7.65 25.51
CA VAL A 533 0.86 -6.33 25.10
C VAL A 533 2.40 -6.29 25.13
N VAL A 534 3.02 -5.74 24.09
CA VAL A 534 4.47 -5.52 23.98
C VAL A 534 4.77 -4.04 24.19
N GLY A 535 5.72 -3.73 25.10
CA GLY A 535 6.13 -2.36 25.44
C GLY A 535 6.27 -2.12 26.96
N PRO A 536 6.47 -0.87 27.41
CA PRO A 536 6.43 0.35 26.60
C PRO A 536 7.61 0.43 25.61
N ILE A 537 7.29 0.69 24.34
CA ILE A 537 8.25 1.00 23.29
C ILE A 537 8.52 2.52 23.35
N THR A 538 9.78 2.92 23.21
CA THR A 538 10.21 4.32 23.34
C THR A 538 10.90 4.81 22.07
N ASP A 539 12.08 5.41 22.18
CA ASP A 539 12.88 5.85 21.03
C ASP A 539 13.56 4.68 20.31
N THR A 540 13.56 3.47 20.88
CA THR A 540 13.90 2.22 20.17
C THR A 540 13.07 2.07 18.90
N GLY A 541 11.79 2.41 18.97
CA GLY A 541 10.85 2.41 17.86
C GLY A 541 10.41 1.02 17.39
N VAL A 542 9.56 0.99 16.36
CA VAL A 542 9.08 -0.22 15.67
C VAL A 542 9.72 -0.28 14.29
N LEU A 543 10.63 -1.22 14.05
CA LEU A 543 11.13 -1.52 12.71
C LEU A 543 10.04 -2.22 11.90
N MET A 544 9.79 -1.74 10.68
CA MET A 544 8.80 -2.28 9.74
C MET A 544 9.40 -2.29 8.34
N GLY A 545 9.57 -3.47 7.75
CA GLY A 545 9.80 -3.61 6.32
C GLY A 545 8.55 -3.25 5.50
N PRO A 546 8.69 -2.96 4.20
CA PRO A 546 7.56 -2.85 3.30
C PRO A 546 6.57 -4.02 3.42
N ALA A 547 5.27 -3.70 3.31
CA ALA A 547 4.11 -4.57 3.53
C ALA A 547 3.89 -5.13 4.93
N GLU A 548 4.76 -4.83 5.90
CA GLU A 548 4.49 -5.17 7.30
C GLU A 548 3.41 -4.27 7.92
N ARG A 549 2.68 -4.82 8.88
CA ARG A 549 1.59 -4.16 9.59
C ARG A 549 1.76 -4.34 11.09
N TYR A 550 1.55 -3.27 11.85
CA TYR A 550 1.48 -3.32 13.31
C TYR A 550 0.20 -2.64 13.82
N ASP A 551 -0.35 -3.23 14.87
CA ASP A 551 -1.45 -2.68 15.67
C ASP A 551 -0.87 -2.06 16.94
N LEU A 552 -0.85 -0.73 16.99
CA LEU A 552 -0.19 0.04 18.04
C LEU A 552 -1.21 0.79 18.91
N ILE A 553 -0.90 0.95 20.20
CA ILE A 553 -1.64 1.82 21.11
C ILE A 553 -0.75 2.97 21.57
N ILE A 554 -1.25 4.19 21.44
CA ILE A 554 -0.65 5.41 22.01
C ILE A 554 -1.63 6.06 22.98
N ASP A 555 -1.16 6.47 24.17
CA ASP A 555 -2.01 7.11 25.18
C ASP A 555 -1.71 8.61 25.30
N PHE A 556 -2.67 9.43 24.86
CA PHE A 556 -2.58 10.90 24.96
C PHE A 556 -3.11 11.45 26.29
N SER A 557 -3.62 10.62 27.20
CA SER A 557 -4.25 11.10 28.43
C SER A 557 -3.29 11.81 29.38
N GLY A 558 -2.02 11.41 29.38
CA GLY A 558 -0.94 12.07 30.14
C GLY A 558 -0.34 13.29 29.44
N VAL A 559 -0.75 13.59 28.21
CA VAL A 559 -0.17 14.68 27.41
C VAL A 559 -0.97 15.97 27.65
N PRO A 560 -0.31 17.10 27.99
CA PRO A 560 -1.01 18.37 28.19
C PRO A 560 -1.78 18.81 26.95
N ALA A 561 -2.94 19.45 27.15
CA ALA A 561 -3.68 20.07 26.05
C ALA A 561 -2.82 21.10 25.29
N ASP A 562 -3.11 21.27 24.00
CA ASP A 562 -2.38 22.11 23.04
C ASP A 562 -0.93 21.64 22.77
N THR A 563 -0.55 20.45 23.25
CA THR A 563 0.73 19.82 22.90
C THR A 563 0.62 19.13 21.53
N SER A 564 1.64 19.31 20.69
CA SER A 564 1.82 18.51 19.49
C SER A 564 2.68 17.28 19.78
N VAL A 565 2.20 16.11 19.38
CA VAL A 565 2.95 14.84 19.41
C VAL A 565 3.24 14.43 17.97
N TYR A 566 4.51 14.19 17.64
CA TYR A 566 4.96 13.81 16.32
C TYR A 566 5.16 12.30 16.27
N MET A 567 4.54 11.64 15.29
CA MET A 567 5.00 10.34 14.84
C MET A 567 6.18 10.57 13.91
N LEU A 568 7.31 9.96 14.24
CA LEU A 568 8.58 10.16 13.57
C LEU A 568 9.13 8.85 13.04
N ASN A 569 9.93 8.95 11.99
CA ASN A 569 10.72 7.86 11.43
C ASN A 569 12.20 8.12 11.72
N LYS A 570 12.90 7.15 12.27
CA LYS A 570 14.38 7.14 12.35
C LYS A 570 15.00 6.03 11.50
N GLY A 571 14.20 5.40 10.64
CA GLY A 571 14.68 4.42 9.68
C GLY A 571 15.71 5.02 8.71
N PRO A 572 16.45 4.17 7.99
CA PRO A 572 17.49 4.59 7.06
C PRO A 572 16.95 5.51 5.95
N GLY A 573 17.82 6.39 5.45
CA GLY A 573 17.53 7.20 4.24
C GLY A 573 17.45 6.35 2.97
N VAL A 574 18.19 5.23 2.96
CA VAL A 574 18.26 4.22 1.90
C VAL A 574 17.58 2.91 2.35
N VAL A 575 17.76 1.83 1.60
CA VAL A 575 17.33 0.47 1.97
C VAL A 575 17.95 0.08 3.31
N TYR A 576 17.26 -0.76 4.07
CA TYR A 576 17.77 -1.20 5.37
C TYR A 576 18.85 -2.25 5.20
N ASP A 577 20.04 -1.98 5.72
CA ASP A 577 21.22 -2.85 5.63
C ASP A 577 21.39 -3.77 6.87
N GLY A 578 20.36 -3.90 7.70
CA GLY A 578 20.39 -4.72 8.91
C GLY A 578 21.13 -4.12 10.11
N ALA A 579 21.80 -2.96 9.97
CA ALA A 579 22.61 -2.36 11.03
C ALA A 579 22.26 -0.89 11.34
N ASN A 580 21.81 -0.13 10.35
CA ASN A 580 21.57 1.32 10.50
C ASN A 580 20.18 1.62 11.09
N VAL A 581 20.13 1.80 12.41
CA VAL A 581 18.91 2.18 13.16
C VAL A 581 18.73 3.70 13.36
N GLY A 582 19.43 4.54 12.59
CA GLY A 582 19.05 5.96 12.46
C GLY A 582 20.15 7.01 12.38
N ASP A 583 21.08 6.92 11.42
CA ASP A 583 22.09 7.94 11.13
C ASP A 583 21.92 8.63 9.76
N GLY A 584 21.12 8.09 8.85
CA GLY A 584 21.00 8.56 7.46
C GLY A 584 19.69 9.26 7.06
N THR A 585 18.82 9.66 8.00
CA THR A 585 17.51 10.24 7.64
C THR A 585 17.54 11.77 7.52
N THR A 586 16.90 12.31 6.49
CA THR A 586 16.67 13.75 6.37
C THR A 586 15.50 14.18 7.25
N VAL A 587 15.41 15.48 7.56
CA VAL A 587 14.24 16.01 8.30
C VAL A 587 12.92 15.70 7.59
N HIS A 588 12.91 15.62 6.26
CA HIS A 588 11.71 15.37 5.47
C HIS A 588 11.20 13.92 5.56
N ILE A 589 12.13 12.97 5.68
CA ILE A 589 11.82 11.55 5.90
C ILE A 589 11.51 11.28 7.38
N ALA A 590 12.11 12.03 8.31
CA ALA A 590 11.82 11.90 9.72
C ALA A 590 10.36 12.27 10.08
N GLN A 591 9.74 13.17 9.32
CA GLN A 591 8.43 13.77 9.64
C GLN A 591 7.25 12.98 9.05
N VAL A 592 6.75 11.97 9.78
CA VAL A 592 5.63 11.12 9.31
C VAL A 592 4.26 11.81 9.47
N MET A 593 3.85 12.15 10.69
CA MET A 593 2.60 12.91 10.94
C MET A 593 2.61 13.56 12.34
N ARG A 594 1.62 14.42 12.61
CA ARG A 594 1.47 15.10 13.91
C ARG A 594 0.08 14.88 14.50
N PHE A 595 0.01 14.67 15.81
CA PHE A 595 -1.21 14.68 16.59
C PHE A 595 -1.28 15.96 17.41
N ASP A 596 -2.42 16.64 17.37
CA ASP A 596 -2.68 17.84 18.17
C ASP A 596 -3.61 17.48 19.34
N VAL A 597 -3.08 17.47 20.56
CA VAL A 597 -3.83 17.06 21.75
C VAL A 597 -4.78 18.17 22.16
N GLY A 598 -6.08 17.92 22.03
CA GLY A 598 -7.13 18.85 22.39
C GLY A 598 -7.38 18.92 23.89
N SER A 599 -8.19 19.91 24.31
CA SER A 599 -8.71 19.98 25.67
C SER A 599 -9.79 18.92 25.91
N GLY A 600 -9.76 18.23 27.03
CA GLY A 600 -10.77 17.26 27.43
C GLY A 600 -10.46 16.62 28.77
N THR A 601 -11.38 15.83 29.31
CA THR A 601 -11.11 15.01 30.50
C THR A 601 -10.20 13.85 30.12
N PRO A 602 -9.00 13.73 30.70
CA PRO A 602 -8.11 12.61 30.43
C PRO A 602 -8.78 11.27 30.73
N LYS A 603 -8.63 10.30 29.82
CA LYS A 603 -9.04 8.92 30.06
C LYS A 603 -7.84 7.99 29.92
N PRO A 604 -7.21 7.59 31.03
CA PRO A 604 -6.01 6.75 31.00
C PRO A 604 -6.22 5.40 30.34
N PHE A 605 -5.17 4.91 29.70
CA PHE A 605 -5.14 3.59 29.12
C PHE A 605 -5.10 2.49 30.19
N ASP A 606 -6.09 1.59 30.18
CA ASP A 606 -6.12 0.42 31.06
C ASP A 606 -5.36 -0.76 30.44
N LEU A 607 -4.04 -0.73 30.60
CA LEU A 607 -3.12 -1.75 30.11
C LEU A 607 -3.44 -3.14 30.69
N ALA A 608 -3.86 -3.22 31.95
CA ALA A 608 -4.11 -4.48 32.63
C ALA A 608 -5.33 -5.21 32.05
N THR A 609 -6.44 -4.48 31.84
CA THR A 609 -7.65 -5.03 31.20
C THR A 609 -7.39 -5.46 29.76
N LEU A 610 -6.63 -4.66 28.99
CA LEU A 610 -6.30 -5.05 27.62
C LEU A 610 -5.44 -6.31 27.60
N ASN A 611 -4.37 -6.36 28.40
CA ASN A 611 -3.48 -7.52 28.44
C ASN A 611 -4.23 -8.80 28.85
N ALA A 612 -5.13 -8.72 29.84
CA ALA A 612 -5.98 -9.85 30.23
C ALA A 612 -6.91 -10.30 29.08
N SER A 613 -7.43 -9.34 28.29
CA SER A 613 -8.29 -9.62 27.14
C SER A 613 -7.54 -10.27 25.98
N LEU A 614 -6.29 -9.83 25.70
CA LEU A 614 -5.43 -10.44 24.69
C LEU A 614 -5.10 -11.90 25.03
N VAL A 615 -4.65 -12.15 26.27
CA VAL A 615 -4.36 -13.51 26.75
C VAL A 615 -5.60 -14.40 26.66
N SER A 616 -6.77 -13.88 27.06
CA SER A 616 -8.03 -14.62 26.99
C SER A 616 -8.42 -14.95 25.54
N GLU A 617 -8.29 -14.00 24.62
CA GLU A 617 -8.62 -14.21 23.20
C GLU A 617 -7.66 -15.19 22.53
N TRP A 618 -6.36 -15.04 22.77
CA TRP A 618 -5.33 -15.92 22.22
C TRP A 618 -5.58 -17.40 22.59
N ASN A 619 -5.93 -17.65 23.85
CA ASN A 619 -6.20 -19.00 24.36
C ASN A 619 -7.46 -19.66 23.75
N LYS A 620 -8.36 -18.91 23.09
CA LYS A 620 -9.51 -19.48 22.38
C LYS A 620 -9.14 -20.09 21.02
N ALA A 621 -8.00 -19.68 20.46
CA ALA A 621 -7.68 -19.88 19.06
C ALA A 621 -6.41 -20.68 18.72
N PRO A 622 -5.79 -21.54 19.56
CA PRO A 622 -4.60 -22.24 19.12
C PRO A 622 -4.97 -23.41 18.21
N THR A 623 -4.97 -23.18 16.89
CA THR A 623 -4.29 -24.15 16.03
C THR A 623 -2.82 -23.78 16.10
N THR A 624 -2.10 -24.35 17.07
CA THR A 624 -0.64 -24.28 17.05
C THR A 624 -0.16 -24.91 15.75
N LEU A 625 0.81 -24.28 15.09
CA LEU A 625 1.53 -24.98 14.03
C LEU A 625 2.23 -26.20 14.65
N PRO A 626 2.24 -27.37 14.00
CA PRO A 626 3.02 -28.50 14.47
C PRO A 626 4.47 -28.07 14.70
N THR A 627 5.07 -28.47 15.83
CA THR A 627 6.44 -28.06 16.17
C THR A 627 7.50 -28.76 15.33
N THR A 628 7.12 -29.77 14.56
CA THR A 628 8.00 -30.54 13.67
C THR A 628 7.56 -30.32 12.24
N ALA A 629 8.49 -29.86 11.39
CA ALA A 629 8.28 -29.77 9.97
C ALA A 629 8.22 -31.17 9.34
N THR A 630 7.32 -31.33 8.38
CA THR A 630 7.27 -32.51 7.48
C THR A 630 8.22 -32.36 6.30
N VAL A 631 8.59 -31.13 5.95
CA VAL A 631 9.52 -30.79 4.86
C VAL A 631 10.35 -29.58 5.28
N GLU A 632 11.66 -29.64 5.04
CA GLU A 632 12.57 -28.51 5.21
C GLU A 632 13.12 -28.09 3.85
N ARG A 633 13.23 -26.79 3.63
CA ARG A 633 13.77 -26.21 2.39
C ARG A 633 14.77 -25.11 2.70
N GLN A 634 15.68 -24.90 1.76
CA GLN A 634 16.64 -23.81 1.81
C GLN A 634 16.57 -23.01 0.52
N PHE A 635 16.56 -21.69 0.68
CA PHE A 635 16.53 -20.74 -0.42
C PHE A 635 17.56 -19.64 -0.19
N THR A 636 18.05 -19.04 -1.26
CA THR A 636 18.99 -17.92 -1.20
C THR A 636 18.35 -16.65 -1.73
N LEU A 637 18.73 -15.52 -1.15
CA LEU A 637 18.47 -14.19 -1.69
C LEU A 637 19.78 -13.70 -2.31
N LEU A 638 19.74 -13.28 -3.56
CA LEU A 638 20.90 -13.00 -4.39
C LEU A 638 20.70 -11.71 -5.17
N GLU A 639 21.79 -11.11 -5.61
CA GLU A 639 21.80 -9.96 -6.52
C GLU A 639 22.89 -10.15 -7.58
N ASP A 640 22.69 -9.64 -8.78
CA ASP A 640 23.74 -9.56 -9.79
C ASP A 640 24.14 -8.09 -10.01
N MET A 641 25.44 -7.87 -10.10
CA MET A 641 26.04 -6.56 -10.34
C MET A 641 26.85 -6.61 -11.64
N ALA A 642 26.74 -5.56 -12.44
CA ALA A 642 27.63 -5.34 -13.58
C ALA A 642 29.05 -5.02 -13.09
N ALA A 643 30.05 -5.21 -13.96
CA ALA A 643 31.44 -4.83 -13.65
C ALA A 643 31.61 -3.33 -13.34
N SER A 644 30.66 -2.50 -13.74
CA SER A 644 30.58 -1.07 -13.41
C SER A 644 30.11 -0.79 -11.98
N GLY A 645 29.65 -1.81 -11.24
CA GLY A 645 29.00 -1.67 -9.95
C GLY A 645 27.51 -1.32 -10.00
N ASN A 646 26.88 -1.35 -11.18
CA ASN A 646 25.44 -1.12 -11.31
C ASN A 646 24.66 -2.44 -11.10
N PRO A 647 23.53 -2.42 -10.39
CA PRO A 647 22.69 -3.60 -10.22
C PRO A 647 22.02 -4.01 -11.53
N ILE A 648 21.92 -5.32 -11.74
CA ILE A 648 21.30 -5.94 -12.92
C ILE A 648 19.91 -6.46 -12.56
N ALA A 649 19.82 -7.25 -11.48
CA ALA A 649 18.59 -7.87 -10.97
C ALA A 649 18.83 -8.51 -9.60
N GLN A 650 17.75 -8.79 -8.88
CA GLN A 650 17.77 -9.54 -7.63
C GLN A 650 17.00 -10.85 -7.81
N PHE A 651 17.42 -11.90 -7.10
CA PHE A 651 16.90 -13.24 -7.34
C PHE A 651 16.57 -13.95 -6.04
N ILE A 652 15.58 -14.81 -6.14
CA ILE A 652 15.40 -15.94 -5.24
C ILE A 652 16.08 -17.15 -5.87
N GLY A 653 16.86 -17.88 -5.09
CA GLY A 653 17.64 -19.02 -5.56
C GLY A 653 17.53 -20.26 -4.68
N THR A 654 18.21 -21.31 -5.09
CA THR A 654 18.40 -22.56 -4.34
C THR A 654 19.80 -22.64 -3.74
N VAL A 655 20.04 -23.64 -2.90
CA VAL A 655 21.36 -23.93 -2.33
C VAL A 655 21.96 -25.15 -3.02
N GLN A 656 23.23 -25.07 -3.38
CA GLN A 656 24.02 -26.17 -3.93
C GLN A 656 25.25 -26.46 -3.05
N PRO A 657 25.64 -27.74 -2.90
CA PRO A 657 26.89 -28.09 -2.22
C PRO A 657 28.09 -27.72 -3.10
N THR A 658 29.19 -27.29 -2.47
CA THR A 658 30.48 -27.10 -3.17
C THR A 658 31.37 -28.34 -3.06
N THR A 659 32.50 -28.33 -3.76
CA THR A 659 33.52 -29.41 -3.67
C THR A 659 34.28 -29.43 -2.34
N THR A 660 34.14 -28.39 -1.53
CA THR A 660 34.66 -28.30 -0.17
C THR A 660 33.55 -28.62 0.82
N ASN A 661 33.75 -29.63 1.66
CA ASN A 661 32.84 -29.87 2.79
C ASN A 661 32.72 -28.58 3.62
N ASP A 662 31.49 -28.22 3.98
CA ASP A 662 31.11 -27.07 4.82
C ASP A 662 30.94 -25.71 4.11
N VAL A 663 31.20 -25.59 2.80
CA VAL A 663 30.86 -24.39 2.01
C VAL A 663 29.71 -24.70 1.07
N LEU A 664 28.68 -23.86 1.09
CA LEU A 664 27.50 -23.91 0.24
C LEU A 664 27.52 -22.74 -0.76
N GLN A 665 26.78 -22.89 -1.86
CA GLN A 665 26.68 -21.86 -2.90
C GLN A 665 25.22 -21.60 -3.24
N GLY A 666 24.85 -20.33 -3.38
CA GLY A 666 23.57 -19.92 -3.93
C GLY A 666 23.53 -20.07 -5.46
N GLU A 667 22.46 -20.67 -5.96
CA GLU A 667 22.18 -20.78 -7.39
C GLU A 667 20.89 -19.99 -7.68
N LYS A 668 21.01 -18.89 -8.42
CA LYS A 668 19.86 -18.05 -8.79
C LYS A 668 18.85 -18.82 -9.64
N ARG A 669 17.59 -18.46 -9.49
CA ARG A 669 16.49 -18.91 -10.35
C ARG A 669 15.83 -17.68 -10.96
N PHE A 670 15.59 -17.74 -12.26
CA PHE A 670 14.77 -16.75 -12.94
C PHE A 670 13.29 -17.05 -12.68
N TRP A 671 12.41 -16.08 -12.83
CA TRP A 671 10.97 -16.30 -12.80
C TRP A 671 10.55 -17.41 -13.78
N MET A 672 11.10 -17.39 -15.00
CA MET A 672 10.79 -18.36 -16.06
C MET A 672 11.45 -19.73 -15.89
N ASP A 673 12.28 -19.94 -14.87
CA ASP A 673 12.78 -21.27 -14.55
C ASP A 673 11.66 -22.19 -14.05
N PRO A 674 11.75 -23.52 -14.29
CA PRO A 674 10.77 -24.47 -13.81
C PRO A 674 10.43 -24.27 -12.33
N ILE A 675 9.17 -24.47 -11.97
CA ILE A 675 8.71 -24.33 -10.58
C ILE A 675 9.37 -25.44 -9.75
N ASP A 676 10.32 -25.06 -8.90
CA ASP A 676 11.07 -25.92 -7.99
C ASP A 676 10.51 -25.89 -6.55
N THR A 677 9.59 -24.97 -6.29
CA THR A 677 8.86 -24.87 -5.01
C THR A 677 7.49 -25.57 -5.12
N ILE A 678 7.51 -26.90 -5.04
CA ILE A 678 6.30 -27.73 -4.98
C ILE A 678 6.09 -28.19 -3.54
N THR A 679 5.14 -27.56 -2.88
CA THR A 679 4.79 -27.84 -1.48
C THR A 679 3.83 -29.01 -1.36
N GLY A 680 3.83 -29.70 -0.21
CA GLY A 680 2.84 -30.75 0.06
C GLY A 680 1.46 -30.16 0.41
N LEU A 681 0.37 -30.89 0.14
CA LEU A 681 -0.96 -30.52 0.65
C LEU A 681 -0.99 -30.67 2.17
N ASN A 682 -1.46 -29.65 2.89
CA ASN A 682 -1.61 -29.69 4.35
C ASN A 682 -0.30 -30.01 5.09
N ALA A 683 0.85 -29.77 4.45
CA ALA A 683 2.17 -30.02 4.98
C ALA A 683 2.55 -28.93 5.99
N THR A 684 3.35 -29.30 6.98
CA THR A 684 4.06 -28.31 7.80
C THR A 684 5.44 -28.16 7.21
N GLU A 685 5.77 -27.00 6.66
CA GLU A 685 7.07 -26.76 6.04
C GLU A 685 7.88 -25.75 6.85
N GLU A 686 9.19 -25.98 6.91
CA GLU A 686 10.16 -25.00 7.38
C GLU A 686 11.03 -24.54 6.22
N TRP A 687 11.03 -23.23 5.98
CA TRP A 687 11.84 -22.60 4.93
C TRP A 687 12.93 -21.79 5.59
N THR A 688 14.18 -22.15 5.32
CA THR A 688 15.35 -21.37 5.72
C THR A 688 15.77 -20.49 4.55
N ILE A 689 15.57 -19.20 4.69
CA ILE A 689 15.84 -18.19 3.65
C ILE A 689 17.14 -17.49 4.02
N ILE A 690 18.17 -17.69 3.21
CA ILE A 690 19.54 -17.24 3.43
C ILE A 690 19.77 -15.94 2.67
N ASN A 691 20.03 -14.84 3.38
CA ASN A 691 20.31 -13.57 2.75
C ASN A 691 21.82 -13.38 2.49
N LEU A 692 22.21 -13.45 1.22
CA LEU A 692 23.60 -13.27 0.76
C LEU A 692 23.87 -11.87 0.19
N THR A 693 22.89 -10.97 0.26
CA THR A 693 22.97 -9.59 -0.23
C THR A 693 23.26 -8.61 0.92
N PRO A 694 23.67 -7.37 0.64
CA PRO A 694 23.86 -6.34 1.66
C PRO A 694 22.55 -5.76 2.20
N ASP A 695 21.43 -5.94 1.50
CA ASP A 695 20.13 -5.37 1.87
C ASP A 695 19.27 -6.34 2.65
N ALA A 696 18.41 -5.81 3.53
CA ALA A 696 17.36 -6.57 4.18
C ALA A 696 16.11 -6.67 3.29
N HIS A 697 15.62 -7.90 3.10
CA HIS A 697 14.49 -8.16 2.20
C HIS A 697 13.23 -8.54 2.98
N PRO A 698 12.14 -7.76 2.93
CA PRO A 698 10.84 -8.18 3.46
C PRO A 698 10.27 -9.29 2.58
N ILE A 699 10.41 -10.55 2.98
CA ILE A 699 9.90 -11.67 2.19
C ILE A 699 8.44 -11.92 2.55
N HIS A 700 7.58 -11.88 1.53
CA HIS A 700 6.18 -12.24 1.59
C HIS A 700 5.94 -13.63 0.97
N ILE A 701 5.11 -14.45 1.62
CA ILE A 701 4.66 -15.75 1.11
C ILE A 701 3.13 -15.71 1.01
N HIS A 702 2.58 -15.89 -0.19
CA HIS A 702 1.13 -15.86 -0.40
C HIS A 702 0.43 -17.06 0.25
N GLU A 703 -0.91 -16.97 0.38
CA GLU A 703 -1.84 -17.99 0.91
C GLU A 703 -1.70 -18.37 2.38
N VAL A 704 -0.51 -18.29 2.96
CA VAL A 704 -0.20 -18.80 4.29
C VAL A 704 0.10 -17.70 5.31
N MET A 705 0.02 -18.08 6.58
CA MET A 705 0.65 -17.38 7.67
C MET A 705 1.76 -18.26 8.24
N PHE A 706 2.90 -17.66 8.57
CA PHE A 706 4.06 -18.34 9.12
C PHE A 706 4.48 -17.80 10.48
N GLU A 707 5.25 -18.59 11.20
CA GLU A 707 5.92 -18.25 12.45
C GLU A 707 7.43 -18.18 12.19
N ILE A 708 8.12 -17.18 12.73
CA ILE A 708 9.59 -17.16 12.69
C ILE A 708 10.11 -18.17 13.72
N VAL A 709 10.92 -19.12 13.27
CA VAL A 709 11.49 -20.20 14.08
C VAL A 709 12.81 -19.76 14.72
N ARG A 710 13.74 -19.25 13.91
CA ARG A 710 15.07 -18.82 14.36
C ARG A 710 15.74 -17.93 13.32
N TYR A 711 16.78 -17.22 13.78
CA TYR A 711 17.79 -16.61 12.94
C TYR A 711 19.09 -17.42 13.09
N THR A 712 19.86 -17.55 12.02
CA THR A 712 21.16 -18.23 12.04
C THR A 712 22.17 -17.34 11.34
N ARG A 713 23.25 -16.99 12.03
CA ARG A 713 24.31 -16.16 11.46
C ARG A 713 25.04 -16.91 10.35
N LEU A 714 25.43 -16.17 9.32
CA LEU A 714 26.25 -16.67 8.22
C LEU A 714 27.71 -16.29 8.43
N ASP A 715 28.60 -17.20 8.07
CA ASP A 715 30.05 -17.00 8.02
C ASP A 715 30.55 -17.16 6.58
N ASN A 716 31.68 -16.52 6.27
CA ASN A 716 32.35 -16.61 4.96
C ASN A 716 31.42 -16.29 3.78
N VAL A 717 30.52 -15.31 3.93
CA VAL A 717 29.66 -14.84 2.82
C VAL A 717 30.53 -14.14 1.78
N ASP A 718 30.54 -14.68 0.57
CA ASP A 718 31.19 -14.09 -0.61
C ASP A 718 30.11 -13.73 -1.63
N ALA A 719 29.96 -12.43 -1.87
CA ALA A 719 28.96 -11.88 -2.77
C ALA A 719 29.30 -12.11 -4.26
N ASP A 720 30.55 -12.37 -4.64
CA ASP A 720 30.91 -12.61 -6.04
C ASP A 720 30.66 -14.07 -6.41
N THR A 721 31.10 -14.99 -5.54
CA THR A 721 30.95 -16.43 -5.76
C THR A 721 29.62 -16.97 -5.24
N LYS A 722 28.84 -16.15 -4.53
CA LYS A 722 27.59 -16.52 -3.83
C LYS A 722 27.80 -17.66 -2.84
N THR A 723 28.99 -17.76 -2.26
CA THR A 723 29.33 -18.84 -1.32
C THR A 723 29.12 -18.41 0.13
N PHE A 724 28.81 -19.36 1.00
CA PHE A 724 28.58 -19.12 2.43
C PHE A 724 28.76 -20.40 3.25
N SER A 725 28.84 -20.23 4.57
CA SER A 725 28.81 -21.30 5.56
C SER A 725 27.93 -20.90 6.74
N PHE A 726 27.39 -21.89 7.46
CA PHE A 726 26.68 -21.63 8.72
C PHE A 726 27.66 -21.65 9.89
N THR A 727 27.47 -20.78 10.88
CA THR A 727 28.22 -20.86 12.14
C THR A 727 27.95 -22.22 12.81
N THR A 728 28.99 -22.86 13.37
CA THR A 728 28.91 -24.20 13.98
C THR A 728 27.97 -24.30 15.18
N ASP A 729 27.60 -23.18 15.79
CA ASP A 729 26.62 -23.08 16.88
C ASP A 729 25.28 -22.56 16.36
N ILE A 730 24.38 -23.49 16.00
CA ILE A 730 23.06 -23.22 15.42
C ILE A 730 22.05 -22.80 16.50
N TYR A 731 22.38 -21.88 17.41
CA TYR A 731 21.41 -21.40 18.41
C TYR A 731 21.76 -19.98 18.90
N GLU A 732 21.56 -18.97 18.06
CA GLU A 732 21.29 -17.63 18.61
C GLU A 732 19.80 -17.31 18.48
N GLU A 733 19.10 -17.36 19.61
CA GLU A 733 17.75 -16.79 19.80
C GLU A 733 17.76 -15.26 19.89
N THR A 734 18.92 -14.63 19.73
CA THR A 734 19.05 -13.17 19.73
C THR A 734 18.84 -12.71 18.30
N PRO A 735 17.71 -12.07 17.97
CA PRO A 735 17.55 -11.51 16.63
C PRO A 735 18.59 -10.41 16.40
N PRO A 736 18.80 -10.00 15.15
CA PRO A 736 19.52 -8.78 14.86
C PRO A 736 18.92 -7.58 15.63
N PRO A 737 19.75 -6.60 16.03
CA PRO A 737 19.29 -5.42 16.75
C PRO A 737 18.14 -4.70 16.03
N GLY A 738 17.14 -4.24 16.77
CA GLY A 738 16.06 -3.38 16.25
C GLY A 738 14.82 -4.09 15.70
N LEU A 739 14.85 -5.41 15.52
CA LEU A 739 13.64 -6.19 15.22
C LEU A 739 12.82 -6.41 16.50
N LEU A 740 11.60 -5.88 16.53
CA LEU A 740 10.63 -6.16 17.60
C LEU A 740 10.35 -7.64 17.74
N GLU A 741 10.59 -8.43 16.70
CA GLU A 741 10.52 -9.89 16.68
C GLU A 741 11.28 -10.50 17.86
N GLY A 742 12.40 -9.90 18.31
CA GLY A 742 13.11 -10.34 19.53
C GLY A 742 12.35 -10.17 20.80
N GLU A 743 11.65 -9.05 20.92
CA GLU A 743 10.84 -8.72 22.10
C GLU A 743 9.52 -9.49 22.07
N ILE A 744 8.96 -9.74 20.89
CA ILE A 744 7.74 -10.54 20.67
C ILE A 744 8.00 -12.03 20.95
N ILE A 745 9.11 -12.60 20.48
CA ILE A 745 9.52 -13.99 20.79
C ILE A 745 9.76 -14.17 22.30
N ARG A 746 10.21 -13.11 22.99
CA ARG A 746 10.46 -13.11 24.45
C ARG A 746 9.22 -12.79 25.30
N ALA A 747 8.08 -12.44 24.70
CA ALA A 747 6.87 -12.10 25.45
C ALA A 747 6.35 -13.34 26.22
N PRO A 748 6.11 -13.24 27.55
CA PRO A 748 5.72 -14.38 28.35
C PRO A 748 4.30 -14.84 27.99
N CYS A 749 4.20 -16.05 27.47
CA CYS A 749 2.95 -16.79 27.44
C CYS A 749 2.85 -17.67 28.67
N ALA A 750 1.76 -17.54 29.41
CA ALA A 750 1.55 -18.22 30.69
C ALA A 750 1.53 -19.77 30.59
N ALA A 751 1.60 -20.37 29.39
CA ALA A 751 1.34 -21.79 29.18
C ALA A 751 2.26 -22.52 28.17
N ASP A 752 3.27 -21.91 27.55
CA ASP A 752 4.09 -22.56 26.51
C ASP A 752 5.61 -22.52 26.79
N PRO A 753 6.26 -23.67 27.06
CA PRO A 753 7.72 -23.75 27.19
C PRO A 753 8.50 -23.52 25.88
N ALA A 754 7.84 -23.52 24.71
CA ALA A 754 8.45 -23.29 23.39
C ALA A 754 8.34 -21.82 22.89
N GLY A 755 7.74 -20.93 23.71
CA GLY A 755 7.50 -19.52 23.38
C GLY A 755 6.29 -19.33 22.45
N CYS A 756 5.47 -18.31 22.70
CA CYS A 756 4.41 -17.96 21.76
C CYS A 756 4.99 -17.32 20.50
N ARG A 757 4.88 -18.03 19.38
CA ARG A 757 5.27 -17.47 18.08
C ARG A 757 4.06 -16.78 17.47
N VAL A 758 4.21 -15.48 17.18
CA VAL A 758 3.19 -14.72 16.47
C VAL A 758 3.20 -15.11 14.99
N ARG A 759 2.02 -15.06 14.37
CA ARG A 759 1.88 -15.33 12.94
C ARG A 759 2.17 -14.05 12.14
N LYS A 760 2.85 -14.20 11.01
CA LYS A 760 3.16 -13.16 10.03
C LYS A 760 2.94 -13.72 8.64
N ASP A 761 2.81 -12.86 7.64
CA ASP A 761 2.87 -13.26 6.23
C ASP A 761 4.06 -12.59 5.50
N THR A 762 4.71 -11.64 6.17
CA THR A 762 5.83 -10.85 5.65
C THR A 762 6.80 -10.61 6.78
N THR A 763 8.10 -10.74 6.56
CA THR A 763 9.12 -10.40 7.55
C THR A 763 10.43 -10.01 6.88
N LEU A 764 11.16 -9.07 7.48
CA LEU A 764 12.51 -8.72 7.04
C LEU A 764 13.48 -9.91 7.20
N MET A 765 14.22 -10.19 6.14
CA MET A 765 15.34 -11.12 6.09
C MET A 765 16.63 -10.29 6.16
N PRO A 766 17.25 -10.18 7.34
CA PRO A 766 18.40 -9.30 7.55
C PRO A 766 19.66 -9.86 6.85
N PRO A 767 20.54 -8.99 6.34
CA PRO A 767 21.78 -9.40 5.68
C PRO A 767 22.74 -10.06 6.68
N GLY A 768 23.49 -11.08 6.21
CA GLY A 768 24.39 -11.87 7.06
C GLY A 768 23.69 -12.90 7.95
N TYR A 769 22.39 -13.12 7.74
CA TYR A 769 21.60 -14.13 8.44
C TYR A 769 20.81 -15.01 7.47
N ALA A 770 20.52 -16.22 7.94
CA ALA A 770 19.42 -17.02 7.47
C ALA A 770 18.25 -16.93 8.45
N THR A 771 17.05 -16.75 7.93
CA THR A 771 15.81 -16.75 8.72
C THR A 771 15.03 -18.02 8.41
N THR A 772 14.73 -18.82 9.44
CA THR A 772 13.86 -19.99 9.29
C THR A 772 12.44 -19.61 9.67
N VAL A 773 11.49 -19.80 8.76
CA VAL A 773 10.05 -19.64 8.99
C VAL A 773 9.33 -20.99 8.92
N ARG A 774 8.26 -21.16 9.69
CA ARG A 774 7.41 -22.35 9.69
C ARG A 774 5.98 -21.99 9.34
N MET A 775 5.39 -22.77 8.44
CA MET A 775 4.01 -22.57 8.00
C MET A 775 3.29 -23.89 7.78
N ARG A 776 1.96 -23.81 7.64
CA ARG A 776 1.14 -24.92 7.19
C ARG A 776 0.47 -24.54 5.87
N THR A 777 0.68 -25.36 4.86
CA THR A 777 0.15 -25.12 3.51
C THR A 777 -1.32 -25.52 3.42
N ALA A 778 -2.02 -24.96 2.43
CA ALA A 778 -3.41 -25.32 2.15
C ALA A 778 -3.59 -26.82 1.92
N ASN A 779 -4.75 -27.35 2.32
CA ASN A 779 -5.21 -28.66 1.88
C ASN A 779 -5.94 -28.59 0.52
N ARG A 780 -5.39 -27.82 -0.43
CA ARG A 780 -5.90 -27.73 -1.80
C ARG A 780 -4.77 -27.41 -2.79
N ALA A 781 -4.95 -27.81 -4.03
CA ALA A 781 -4.07 -27.43 -5.12
C ALA A 781 -4.21 -25.94 -5.45
N GLY A 782 -3.14 -25.32 -5.93
CA GLY A 782 -3.13 -23.93 -6.35
C GLY A 782 -1.74 -23.45 -6.76
N LEU A 783 -1.72 -22.37 -7.53
CA LEU A 783 -0.53 -21.65 -7.97
C LEU A 783 -0.48 -20.29 -7.28
N PHE A 784 0.61 -20.01 -6.59
CA PHE A 784 0.83 -18.79 -5.81
C PHE A 784 2.24 -18.26 -6.08
N VAL A 785 2.60 -17.16 -5.43
CA VAL A 785 3.97 -16.62 -5.47
C VAL A 785 4.51 -16.39 -4.06
N TRP A 786 5.82 -16.24 -3.99
CA TRP A 786 6.50 -15.68 -2.82
C TRP A 786 7.67 -14.84 -3.31
N HIS A 787 7.93 -13.74 -2.63
CA HIS A 787 8.80 -12.70 -3.19
C HIS A 787 9.33 -11.74 -2.13
N CYS A 788 10.34 -10.98 -2.52
CA CYS A 788 10.72 -9.76 -1.82
C CYS A 788 9.65 -8.69 -2.04
N HIS A 789 9.32 -7.95 -0.99
CA HIS A 789 8.37 -6.84 -1.03
C HIS A 789 9.05 -5.46 -1.11
N LEU A 790 10.34 -5.42 -1.44
CA LEU A 790 10.93 -4.25 -2.12
C LEU A 790 10.40 -4.32 -3.56
N LEU A 791 9.46 -3.44 -3.92
CA LEU A 791 8.69 -3.60 -5.17
C LEU A 791 9.58 -3.54 -6.42
N GLU A 792 10.70 -2.83 -6.33
CA GLU A 792 11.70 -2.80 -7.38
C GLU A 792 12.38 -4.17 -7.57
N HIS A 793 12.68 -4.89 -6.48
CA HIS A 793 13.23 -6.25 -6.54
C HIS A 793 12.18 -7.26 -7.01
N GLU A 794 10.93 -7.12 -6.55
CA GLU A 794 9.79 -7.95 -7.00
C GLU A 794 9.65 -7.90 -8.53
N ASP A 795 9.66 -6.70 -9.09
CA ASP A 795 9.48 -6.48 -10.53
C ASP A 795 10.68 -6.96 -11.36
N ASN A 796 11.87 -7.09 -10.76
CA ASN A 796 13.09 -7.51 -11.46
C ASN A 796 13.69 -8.78 -10.82
N GLU A 797 12.94 -9.88 -10.95
CA GLU A 797 13.31 -11.29 -10.71
C GLU A 797 13.30 -11.80 -9.26
N MET A 798 13.09 -10.98 -8.24
CA MET A 798 13.10 -11.45 -6.84
C MET A 798 11.74 -11.98 -6.37
N MET A 799 11.10 -12.75 -7.26
CA MET A 799 9.81 -13.37 -7.08
C MET A 799 9.82 -14.77 -7.71
N ARG A 800 9.23 -15.76 -7.03
CA ARG A 800 9.13 -17.12 -7.56
C ARG A 800 7.72 -17.69 -7.42
N PRO A 801 7.24 -18.44 -8.43
CA PRO A 801 6.03 -19.22 -8.29
C PRO A 801 6.22 -20.35 -7.27
N THR A 802 5.17 -20.64 -6.52
CA THR A 802 5.05 -21.80 -5.64
C THR A 802 3.75 -22.52 -5.94
N THR A 803 3.75 -23.84 -5.82
CA THR A 803 2.57 -24.66 -6.10
C THR A 803 2.27 -25.60 -4.95
N HIS A 804 0.99 -25.77 -4.68
CA HIS A 804 0.50 -27.00 -4.07
C HIS A 804 0.22 -27.99 -5.20
N PRO A 805 0.26 -29.32 -4.98
CA PRO A 805 0.19 -30.33 -6.04
C PRO A 805 -1.05 -30.13 -6.91
N LEU A 806 -0.86 -29.44 -8.02
CA LEU A 806 -1.79 -29.38 -9.14
C LEU A 806 -1.63 -30.72 -9.87
N GLY A 807 -2.67 -31.23 -10.52
CA GLY A 807 -2.46 -32.29 -11.51
C GLY A 807 -1.36 -31.88 -12.53
N PRO A 808 -0.94 -32.76 -13.46
CA PRO A 808 0.12 -32.43 -14.42
C PRO A 808 -0.09 -31.04 -15.02
N MET A 809 0.78 -30.11 -14.63
CA MET A 809 0.69 -28.73 -15.10
C MET A 809 1.22 -28.66 -16.53
N PRO A 810 0.65 -27.79 -17.38
CA PRO A 810 1.32 -27.42 -18.61
C PRO A 810 2.71 -26.86 -18.28
N ASP A 811 3.72 -27.24 -19.05
CA ASP A 811 5.00 -26.55 -19.03
C ASP A 811 4.77 -25.06 -19.36
N PRO A 812 5.13 -24.11 -18.48
CA PRO A 812 5.01 -22.68 -18.76
C PRO A 812 5.70 -22.27 -20.06
N LYS A 813 6.77 -22.99 -20.47
CA LYS A 813 7.52 -22.68 -21.69
C LYS A 813 6.78 -23.09 -22.96
N HIS A 814 5.82 -24.01 -22.88
CA HIS A 814 5.14 -24.60 -24.03
C HIS A 814 3.68 -24.96 -23.70
N PRO A 815 2.70 -24.05 -23.92
CA PRO A 815 1.29 -24.33 -23.70
C PRO A 815 0.81 -25.40 -24.71
N GLY A 816 0.99 -26.67 -24.36
CA GLY A 816 0.75 -27.82 -25.23
C GLY A 816 1.48 -29.11 -24.85
N MET A 817 2.50 -29.07 -23.98
CA MET A 817 3.15 -30.27 -23.43
C MET A 817 2.84 -30.44 -21.93
N GLN A 818 2.31 -31.60 -21.56
CA GLN A 818 2.16 -32.01 -20.17
C GLN A 818 3.54 -32.21 -19.53
N MET A 819 3.75 -31.70 -18.32
CA MET A 819 4.90 -32.12 -17.52
C MET A 819 4.88 -33.64 -17.30
N CYS A 820 5.96 -34.32 -17.67
CA CYS A 820 6.16 -35.71 -17.28
C CYS A 820 6.28 -35.79 -15.75
N ALA A 821 5.52 -36.70 -15.13
CA ALA A 821 5.65 -37.02 -13.71
C ALA A 821 7.12 -37.36 -13.36
N PRO A 822 7.59 -37.06 -12.13
CA PRO A 822 8.93 -37.42 -11.72
C PRO A 822 9.14 -38.91 -11.91
N LEU A 823 10.21 -39.29 -12.62
CA LEU A 823 10.65 -40.67 -12.73
C LEU A 823 10.80 -41.25 -11.32
N GLY A 824 9.94 -42.22 -10.99
CA GLY A 824 10.01 -42.93 -9.73
C GLY A 824 11.39 -43.58 -9.57
N MET A 825 12.14 -43.15 -8.55
CA MET A 825 13.26 -43.95 -8.07
C MET A 825 12.71 -45.17 -7.32
N PRO A 826 13.24 -46.38 -7.58
CA PRO A 826 12.88 -47.57 -6.83
C PRO A 826 13.54 -47.53 -5.45
N MET A 827 12.75 -47.75 -4.38
CA MET A 827 13.28 -47.94 -3.02
C MET A 827 13.99 -49.31 -2.91
N PRO A 828 15.09 -49.42 -2.14
CA PRO A 828 15.32 -50.56 -1.26
C PRO A 828 14.58 -50.41 0.08
#